data_AF-A0A1V5XM68-F1
#
_entry.id   AF-A0A1V5XM68-F1
#
_cell.length_a   1.000
_cell.length_b   1.000
_cell.length_c   1.000
_cell.angle_alpha   90.00
_cell.angle_beta   90.00
_cell.angle_gamma   90.00
#
_symmetry.space_group_name_H-M   'P 1'
#
loop_
_entity.id
_entity.type
_entity.pdbx_description
1 polymer ?
#
loop_
_entity_poly.entity_id
_entity_poly.type
_entity_poly.pdbx_seq_one_letter_code
_entity_poly.pdbx_strand_id
1 'polypeptide(L)'
;MIRDRTEIARIIPRMPRASGLSFLIALSVLASSLTAQAITRCEVLRRAQAWVDDPNSWYSWDATYTDPTTGVCCYRPDCSGMVSAAWGLPHPGHTTYSFAPGPWDDGVSYVISASQLKPGDALNYPGNPSAGSGHIMLYVSGNFNSGYVEVMEEYSYGHTATRRWRNIDTSIYYPIRYKNIVDGEPEVCNGIDDDCDGLIDEGGVCDHEYLLNGQARVAPARTTDIDGDGRADVCGRGGAGVWCHLSNGTSWAVRGPVLGLSDDSGWGDSSNWGTFRFGDIDGDGRADLCARADKGMSCWKSDGVSLSKKVTGPELSDAKGFSKVEYFSTIRLLDMDGDGMDDVCVRAAKGIVCYKSTGDGFGAVLNGPPWSDTAGLKEPKYYGTLQTGDVNGDGRMDVCMRIKEGMECWLSDGNGFPTKVKGPEWSDAMGWGARQYWSTIRLVDVNGDGKADLCARNKSSLRCHFSTGKGFEKAVEVAALSDEQGWNKEGNYLTLRTGDIDGDGAQDLCIRSNTKMLCYLWNGSQFTRVEGPAWSNDQGWNNAEYYNTIQMGDFDGDGKADICGRHADGWRCHSSTGKGFGNAVLLDEFKDKSGWKQSKYYATIFLGGPMCIPSDEICNGKDDDCDGLIDEDGVCDEPGVPEVDGGTGGSGGAVGSGGAGGSGGAGGSGGSSDTDSGQGEGGEQRDGSANGQDSGKSGLESSWDEDAGSGCACRAAPSKTANGQFLWFALVGLLLGKRKIGSSKLRIPKVP
;
A
#
# COMPACT_ATOMS: atom_id res chain seq x y z
N MET A 1 11.46 59.00 13.89
CA MET A 1 12.68 59.42 14.64
C MET A 1 12.97 58.39 15.71
N ILE A 2 14.25 58.15 15.97
CA ILE A 2 14.87 56.92 16.49
C ILE A 2 14.71 56.76 18.02
N ARG A 3 14.67 55.49 18.47
CA ARG A 3 15.25 54.86 19.70
C ARG A 3 14.21 54.24 20.63
N ASP A 4 14.45 53.14 21.34
CA ASP A 4 15.33 51.95 21.26
C ASP A 4 14.82 51.01 22.39
N ARG A 5 15.30 49.78 22.37
CA ARG A 5 14.79 48.51 22.90
C ARG A 5 14.80 48.26 24.43
N THR A 6 13.91 47.34 24.80
CA THR A 6 14.03 46.12 25.65
C THR A 6 14.22 46.13 27.18
N GLU A 7 13.35 45.29 27.77
CA GLU A 7 13.57 44.23 28.77
C GLU A 7 13.17 44.43 30.25
N ILE A 8 12.13 43.67 30.65
CA ILE A 8 11.78 43.27 32.02
C ILE A 8 11.45 41.78 31.97
N ALA A 9 12.19 40.93 32.69
CA ALA A 9 11.76 39.57 33.02
C ALA A 9 12.14 39.20 34.45
N ARG A 10 11.24 38.42 35.06
CA ARG A 10 10.95 38.28 36.48
C ARG A 10 11.81 37.23 37.21
N ILE A 11 12.18 37.60 38.43
CA ILE A 11 12.10 36.88 39.73
C ILE A 11 11.85 35.36 39.69
N ILE A 12 12.83 34.59 40.18
CA ILE A 12 12.72 33.24 40.76
C ILE A 12 13.27 33.29 42.21
N PRO A 13 12.61 32.73 43.23
CA PRO A 13 13.11 32.74 44.61
C PRO A 13 14.14 31.62 44.89
N ARG A 14 15.10 31.97 45.75
CA ARG A 14 16.27 31.20 46.21
C ARG A 14 15.94 30.19 47.32
N MET A 15 16.75 29.12 47.42
CA MET A 15 17.63 28.75 48.57
C MET A 15 18.27 27.36 48.34
N PRO A 16 19.34 26.93 49.04
CA PRO A 16 20.63 27.57 49.31
C PRO A 16 21.85 26.67 48.96
N ARG A 17 23.05 27.25 49.03
CA ARG A 17 24.37 26.64 48.73
C ARG A 17 24.88 25.69 49.84
N ALA A 18 25.50 24.59 49.44
CA ALA A 18 26.65 23.94 50.10
C ALA A 18 27.63 23.53 48.98
N SER A 19 28.74 24.26 48.77
CA SER A 19 30.06 24.08 49.41
C SER A 19 30.82 22.82 48.96
N GLY A 20 31.49 22.93 47.81
CA GLY A 20 32.92 22.65 47.67
C GLY A 20 33.47 21.22 47.80
N LEU A 21 34.08 20.78 46.68
CA LEU A 21 35.27 19.93 46.59
C LEU A 21 35.07 18.40 46.54
N SER A 22 34.85 17.88 45.32
CA SER A 22 35.54 16.70 44.78
C SER A 22 35.24 16.57 43.28
N PHE A 23 36.11 17.18 42.47
CA PHE A 23 36.21 16.91 41.04
C PHE A 23 37.17 15.72 40.92
N LEU A 24 36.66 14.51 40.71
CA LEU A 24 37.32 13.37 40.06
C LEU A 24 36.45 12.10 40.22
N ILE A 25 36.05 11.56 39.05
CA ILE A 25 35.62 10.17 38.82
C ILE A 25 34.26 9.77 39.42
N ALA A 26 33.20 10.02 38.65
CA ALA A 26 32.00 9.19 38.63
C ALA A 26 31.38 9.22 37.23
N LEU A 27 32.14 8.79 36.22
CA LEU A 27 31.57 8.18 35.03
C LEU A 27 31.24 6.73 35.41
N SER A 28 30.28 6.54 36.32
CA SER A 28 29.73 5.21 36.60
C SER A 28 28.78 4.87 35.47
N VAL A 29 29.38 4.28 34.44
CA VAL A 29 28.84 3.24 33.57
C VAL A 29 27.54 2.67 34.17
N LEU A 30 26.39 3.13 33.67
CA LEU A 30 25.22 2.26 33.56
C LEU A 30 25.64 1.21 32.54
N ALA A 31 26.28 0.15 33.05
CA ALA A 31 26.43 -1.08 32.32
C ALA A 31 25.01 -1.54 32.07
N SER A 32 24.54 -1.33 30.85
CA SER A 32 23.39 -2.04 30.32
C SER A 32 23.62 -3.50 30.66
N SER A 33 22.83 -4.05 31.58
CA SER A 33 22.55 -5.47 31.56
C SER A 33 21.87 -5.72 30.22
N LEU A 34 22.68 -6.00 29.20
CA LEU A 34 22.23 -6.55 27.92
C LEU A 34 21.56 -7.87 28.27
N THR A 35 20.25 -7.85 28.50
CA THR A 35 19.43 -9.03 28.30
C THR A 35 19.70 -9.44 26.85
N ALA A 36 20.32 -10.60 26.67
CA ALA A 36 20.60 -11.12 25.33
C ALA A 36 19.28 -11.14 24.54
N GLN A 37 19.26 -10.44 23.40
CA GLN A 37 18.08 -10.25 22.59
C GLN A 37 17.59 -11.61 22.06
N ALA A 38 16.27 -11.79 21.98
CA ALA A 38 15.69 -12.98 21.34
C ALA A 38 16.17 -13.08 19.89
N ILE A 39 16.41 -14.30 19.41
CA ILE A 39 16.86 -14.59 18.04
C ILE A 39 15.97 -15.65 17.42
N THR A 40 15.54 -15.46 16.18
CA THR A 40 14.68 -16.41 15.48
C THR A 40 15.50 -17.59 14.97
N ARG A 41 14.87 -18.74 14.76
CA ARG A 41 15.53 -19.90 14.13
C ARG A 41 16.08 -19.56 12.74
N CYS A 42 15.36 -18.74 11.99
CA CYS A 42 15.76 -18.31 10.65
C CYS A 42 17.01 -17.46 10.69
N GLU A 43 17.06 -16.49 11.60
CA GLU A 43 18.26 -15.67 11.78
C GLU A 43 19.47 -16.53 12.18
N VAL A 44 19.27 -17.52 13.06
CA VAL A 44 20.34 -18.47 13.45
C VAL A 44 20.87 -19.26 12.24
N LEU A 45 19.98 -19.85 11.44
CA LEU A 45 20.35 -20.63 10.26
C LEU A 45 21.00 -19.76 9.19
N ARG A 46 20.49 -18.55 8.96
CA ARG A 46 21.01 -17.58 8.00
C ARG A 46 22.42 -17.14 8.37
N ARG A 47 22.67 -16.83 9.64
CA ARG A 47 24.02 -16.51 10.15
C ARG A 47 24.98 -17.66 9.94
N ALA A 48 24.59 -18.88 10.30
CA ALA A 48 25.43 -20.06 10.10
C ALA A 48 25.68 -20.36 8.60
N GLN A 49 24.68 -20.18 7.74
CA GLN A 49 24.83 -20.35 6.29
C GLN A 49 25.80 -19.30 5.72
N ALA A 50 25.78 -18.07 6.20
CA ALA A 50 26.75 -17.04 5.79
C ALA A 50 28.19 -17.42 6.15
N TRP A 51 28.42 -18.11 7.27
CA TRP A 51 29.73 -18.69 7.59
C TRP A 51 30.11 -19.82 6.62
N VAL A 52 29.17 -20.68 6.23
CA VAL A 52 29.38 -21.74 5.22
C VAL A 52 29.70 -21.17 3.83
N ASP A 53 29.08 -20.06 3.47
CA ASP A 53 29.22 -19.43 2.15
C ASP A 53 30.45 -18.53 2.05
N ASP A 54 31.03 -18.07 3.17
CA ASP A 54 32.24 -17.24 3.17
C ASP A 54 33.50 -18.10 2.99
N PRO A 55 34.28 -17.93 1.90
CA PRO A 55 35.53 -18.65 1.70
C PRO A 55 36.62 -18.32 2.75
N ASN A 56 36.41 -17.31 3.60
CA ASN A 56 37.34 -16.88 4.65
C ASN A 56 37.02 -17.45 6.04
N SER A 57 36.00 -18.30 6.21
CA SER A 57 35.65 -18.95 7.48
C SER A 57 36.55 -20.17 7.80
N TRP A 58 37.88 -20.00 7.69
CA TRP A 58 38.81 -21.11 7.87
C TRP A 58 38.96 -21.49 9.35
N TYR A 59 38.81 -22.79 9.64
CA TYR A 59 38.92 -23.29 11.01
C TYR A 59 40.31 -23.04 11.61
N SER A 60 40.36 -22.38 12.77
CA SER A 60 41.56 -22.12 13.56
C SER A 60 41.28 -21.86 15.05
N TRP A 61 42.23 -22.28 15.88
CA TRP A 61 42.20 -22.13 17.33
C TRP A 61 42.86 -20.83 17.83
N ASP A 62 43.62 -20.16 16.98
CA ASP A 62 44.48 -19.01 17.30
C ASP A 62 44.12 -17.74 16.53
N ALA A 63 43.15 -17.82 15.61
CA ALA A 63 42.66 -16.71 14.82
C ALA A 63 41.33 -16.15 15.33
N THR A 64 41.00 -14.97 14.81
CA THR A 64 39.70 -14.34 15.00
C THR A 64 39.04 -14.11 13.66
N TYR A 65 37.73 -14.34 13.60
CA TYR A 65 36.90 -14.17 12.43
C TYR A 65 35.77 -13.18 12.71
N THR A 66 35.46 -12.36 11.71
CA THR A 66 34.38 -11.38 11.77
C THR A 66 33.14 -12.04 11.19
N ASP A 67 32.06 -12.06 11.96
CA ASP A 67 30.79 -12.62 11.49
C ASP A 67 30.34 -11.88 10.20
N PRO A 68 30.14 -12.60 9.08
CA PRO A 68 29.90 -11.99 7.77
C PRO A 68 28.50 -11.37 7.66
N THR A 69 27.60 -11.73 8.58
CA THR A 69 26.22 -11.26 8.61
C THR A 69 26.08 -9.93 9.36
N THR A 70 26.76 -9.82 10.50
CA THR A 70 26.62 -8.71 11.44
C THR A 70 27.80 -7.75 11.43
N GLY A 71 28.93 -8.16 10.84
CA GLY A 71 30.19 -7.41 10.90
C GLY A 71 30.83 -7.42 12.30
N VAL A 72 30.30 -8.21 13.24
CA VAL A 72 30.83 -8.31 14.60
C VAL A 72 32.08 -9.20 14.60
N CYS A 73 33.22 -8.58 14.88
CA CYS A 73 34.45 -9.28 15.29
C CYS A 73 34.38 -9.51 16.82
N CYS A 74 35.05 -10.48 17.42
CA CYS A 74 36.12 -11.34 16.93
C CYS A 74 35.89 -12.77 17.43
N TYR A 75 35.05 -13.52 16.71
CA TYR A 75 34.73 -14.90 17.07
C TYR A 75 35.91 -15.82 16.77
N ARG A 76 36.06 -16.91 17.52
CA ARG A 76 36.98 -17.98 17.13
C ARG A 76 36.38 -18.71 15.91
N PRO A 77 37.12 -18.92 14.82
CA PRO A 77 36.67 -19.78 13.74
C PRO A 77 36.87 -21.25 14.15
N ASP A 78 36.08 -21.69 15.13
CA ASP A 78 35.99 -23.09 15.54
C ASP A 78 34.51 -23.51 15.60
N CYS A 79 34.26 -24.82 15.81
CA CYS A 79 32.91 -25.39 15.89
C CYS A 79 31.98 -24.62 16.85
N SER A 80 32.50 -24.21 18.00
CA SER A 80 31.75 -23.51 19.05
C SER A 80 31.65 -22.01 18.83
N GLY A 81 32.64 -21.40 18.16
CA GLY A 81 32.61 -20.00 17.77
C GLY A 81 31.61 -19.73 16.64
N MET A 82 31.51 -20.63 15.65
CA MET A 82 30.47 -20.55 14.61
C MET A 82 29.06 -20.65 15.23
N VAL A 83 28.83 -21.63 16.13
CA VAL A 83 27.52 -21.75 16.81
C VAL A 83 27.25 -20.54 17.73
N SER A 84 28.28 -20.00 18.39
CA SER A 84 28.15 -18.79 19.20
C SER A 84 27.74 -17.58 18.37
N ALA A 85 28.38 -17.37 17.22
CA ALA A 85 28.05 -16.29 16.30
C ALA A 85 26.65 -16.44 15.70
N ALA A 86 26.29 -17.67 15.29
CA ALA A 86 24.97 -18.00 14.79
C ALA A 86 23.87 -17.70 15.83
N TRP A 87 24.09 -18.01 17.10
CA TRP A 87 23.17 -17.66 18.20
C TRP A 87 23.28 -16.20 18.68
N GLY A 88 24.17 -15.39 18.10
CA GLY A 88 24.37 -13.99 18.48
C GLY A 88 24.96 -13.79 19.88
N LEU A 89 25.71 -14.77 20.37
CA LEU A 89 26.35 -14.71 21.69
C LEU A 89 27.56 -13.77 21.67
N PRO A 90 27.92 -13.12 22.79
CA PRO A 90 29.05 -12.20 22.82
C PRO A 90 30.38 -12.83 22.37
N HIS A 91 31.18 -12.07 21.61
CA HIS A 91 32.54 -12.48 21.23
C HIS A 91 33.44 -12.59 22.50
N PRO A 92 34.45 -13.48 22.51
CA PRO A 92 34.94 -14.33 21.42
C PRO A 92 34.13 -15.62 21.17
N GLY A 93 32.98 -15.79 21.83
CA GLY A 93 32.13 -16.97 21.75
C GLY A 93 32.41 -18.00 22.85
N HIS A 94 31.40 -18.82 23.12
CA HIS A 94 31.42 -19.92 24.09
C HIS A 94 32.21 -21.11 23.54
N THR A 95 32.51 -22.09 24.39
CA THR A 95 33.19 -23.34 24.01
C THR A 95 32.21 -24.51 24.06
N THR A 96 32.55 -25.65 23.44
CA THR A 96 31.77 -26.91 23.58
C THR A 96 31.53 -27.30 25.04
N TYR A 97 32.46 -26.92 25.94
CA TYR A 97 32.42 -27.22 27.37
C TYR A 97 31.52 -26.28 28.18
N SER A 98 31.27 -25.06 27.68
CA SER A 98 30.43 -24.07 28.35
C SER A 98 28.97 -24.10 27.88
N PHE A 99 28.69 -24.80 26.78
CA PHE A 99 27.33 -25.17 26.41
C PHE A 99 26.87 -26.40 27.18
N ALA A 100 25.57 -26.52 27.45
CA ALA A 100 25.00 -27.72 28.04
C ALA A 100 25.34 -28.99 27.23
N PRO A 101 25.50 -30.17 27.86
CA PRO A 101 25.68 -30.42 29.29
C PRO A 101 27.17 -30.39 29.71
N GLY A 102 27.95 -29.49 29.13
CA GLY A 102 29.40 -29.44 29.31
C GLY A 102 29.83 -29.17 30.77
N PRO A 103 31.09 -29.52 31.11
CA PRO A 103 31.59 -29.40 32.47
C PRO A 103 31.68 -27.95 33.00
N TRP A 104 31.59 -26.96 32.11
CA TRP A 104 31.61 -25.53 32.43
C TRP A 104 30.32 -24.83 31.97
N ASP A 105 29.20 -25.56 31.91
CA ASP A 105 27.89 -25.03 31.51
C ASP A 105 27.56 -23.73 32.26
N ASP A 106 27.53 -22.63 31.52
CA ASP A 106 27.24 -21.28 32.03
C ASP A 106 25.75 -20.92 31.96
N GLY A 107 24.93 -21.86 31.51
CA GLY A 107 23.50 -21.71 31.39
C GLY A 107 23.06 -20.85 30.22
N VAL A 108 23.88 -20.66 29.16
CA VAL A 108 23.39 -20.01 27.94
C VAL A 108 22.48 -20.92 27.11
N SER A 109 22.66 -22.24 27.22
CA SER A 109 21.85 -23.27 26.55
C SER A 109 21.33 -24.31 27.56
N TYR A 110 20.46 -25.21 27.10
CA TYR A 110 19.95 -26.33 27.90
C TYR A 110 19.69 -27.55 27.03
N VAL A 111 19.76 -28.74 27.63
CA VAL A 111 19.48 -30.01 26.93
C VAL A 111 17.98 -30.15 26.64
N ILE A 112 17.65 -30.59 25.44
CA ILE A 112 16.29 -30.89 24.98
C ILE A 112 16.17 -32.36 24.59
N SER A 113 14.94 -32.89 24.52
CA SER A 113 14.74 -34.24 23.97
C SER A 113 14.92 -34.25 22.44
N ALA A 114 15.27 -35.41 21.88
CA ALA A 114 15.35 -35.58 20.42
C ALA A 114 14.04 -35.23 19.70
N SER A 115 12.89 -35.42 20.35
CA SER A 115 11.56 -35.05 19.80
C SER A 115 11.30 -33.54 19.78
N GLN A 116 12.05 -32.77 20.56
CA GLN A 116 11.96 -31.30 20.60
C GLN A 116 12.94 -30.63 19.65
N LEU A 117 13.89 -31.38 19.09
CA LEU A 117 14.94 -30.85 18.22
C LEU A 117 14.35 -30.20 16.98
N LYS A 118 14.67 -28.93 16.76
CA LYS A 118 14.26 -28.12 15.62
C LYS A 118 15.48 -27.51 14.93
N PRO A 119 15.39 -27.13 13.64
CA PRO A 119 16.42 -26.36 12.97
C PRO A 119 16.86 -25.12 13.80
N GLY A 120 18.16 -24.82 13.80
CA GLY A 120 18.74 -23.74 14.61
C GLY A 120 19.06 -24.12 16.07
N ASP A 121 18.62 -25.29 16.55
CA ASP A 121 19.20 -25.93 17.74
C ASP A 121 20.60 -26.49 17.43
N ALA A 122 21.35 -26.95 18.44
CA ALA A 122 22.67 -27.54 18.23
C ALA A 122 22.77 -28.95 18.80
N LEU A 123 23.73 -29.72 18.29
CA LEU A 123 24.13 -31.02 18.80
C LEU A 123 25.51 -30.86 19.45
N ASN A 124 25.56 -30.91 20.77
CA ASN A 124 26.82 -30.73 21.52
C ASN A 124 27.34 -32.07 22.03
N TYR A 125 28.58 -32.39 21.66
CA TYR A 125 29.41 -33.38 22.31
C TYR A 125 30.44 -32.63 23.17
N PRO A 126 30.21 -32.50 24.50
CA PRO A 126 31.07 -31.66 25.34
C PRO A 126 32.49 -32.21 25.46
N GLY A 127 32.70 -33.52 25.31
CA GLY A 127 34.02 -34.16 25.37
C GLY A 127 34.79 -33.91 26.67
N ASN A 128 36.13 -33.98 26.62
CA ASN A 128 37.01 -33.83 27.79
C ASN A 128 37.92 -32.60 27.63
N PRO A 129 37.77 -31.55 28.46
CA PRO A 129 38.57 -30.34 28.38
C PRO A 129 40.08 -30.58 28.54
N SER A 130 40.48 -31.53 29.37
CA SER A 130 41.89 -31.87 29.58
C SER A 130 42.52 -32.60 28.39
N ALA A 131 41.69 -33.18 27.52
CA ALA A 131 42.13 -33.86 26.30
C ALA A 131 41.94 -32.99 25.04
N GLY A 132 41.37 -31.79 25.17
CA GLY A 132 41.00 -30.94 24.03
C GLY A 132 39.98 -31.61 23.10
N SER A 133 39.15 -32.52 23.62
CA SER A 133 38.14 -33.23 22.83
C SER A 133 36.76 -32.64 23.05
N GLY A 134 36.00 -32.48 21.98
CA GLY A 134 34.64 -31.93 22.00
C GLY A 134 34.25 -31.50 20.59
N HIS A 135 32.95 -31.43 20.31
CA HIS A 135 32.46 -30.92 19.04
C HIS A 135 31.02 -30.43 19.18
N ILE A 136 30.69 -29.33 18.54
CA ILE A 136 29.31 -28.82 18.46
C ILE A 136 28.95 -28.52 17.01
N MET A 137 27.73 -28.85 16.64
CA MET A 137 27.22 -28.67 15.28
C MET A 137 25.85 -28.00 15.36
N LEU A 138 25.56 -27.09 14.43
CA LEU A 138 24.22 -26.53 14.31
C LEU A 138 23.34 -27.50 13.52
N TYR A 139 22.18 -27.87 14.07
CA TYR A 139 21.25 -28.80 13.46
C TYR A 139 20.39 -28.09 12.40
N VAL A 140 20.26 -28.71 11.22
CA VAL A 140 19.48 -28.19 10.10
C VAL A 140 18.26 -29.06 9.82
N SER A 141 18.43 -30.37 9.66
CA SER A 141 17.32 -31.29 9.33
C SER A 141 17.68 -32.75 9.62
N GLY A 142 16.74 -33.68 9.38
CA GLY A 142 16.96 -35.13 9.49
C GLY A 142 16.49 -35.75 10.81
N ASN A 143 16.77 -37.04 11.01
CA ASN A 143 16.25 -37.79 12.16
C ASN A 143 17.37 -38.09 13.16
N PHE A 144 17.36 -37.39 14.30
CA PHE A 144 18.35 -37.61 15.35
C PHE A 144 18.35 -39.07 15.83
N ASN A 145 17.18 -39.70 16.00
CA ASN A 145 17.10 -41.07 16.51
C ASN A 145 17.68 -42.12 15.55
N SER A 146 17.77 -41.82 14.24
CA SER A 146 18.45 -42.69 13.28
C SER A 146 19.96 -42.43 13.21
N GLY A 147 20.46 -41.41 13.90
CA GLY A 147 21.85 -40.95 13.83
C GLY A 147 22.20 -40.30 12.50
N TYR A 148 21.24 -40.00 11.62
CA TYR A 148 21.50 -39.41 10.30
C TYR A 148 20.83 -38.04 10.18
N VAL A 149 21.64 -36.99 10.23
CA VAL A 149 21.20 -35.59 10.33
C VAL A 149 21.97 -34.71 9.38
N GLU A 150 21.34 -33.62 8.95
CA GLU A 150 21.99 -32.51 8.26
C GLU A 150 22.41 -31.46 9.29
N VAL A 151 23.66 -31.01 9.19
CA VAL A 151 24.26 -30.04 10.10
C VAL A 151 25.07 -28.99 9.35
N MET A 152 25.25 -27.84 9.98
CA MET A 152 26.33 -26.89 9.65
C MET A 152 27.40 -27.03 10.72
N GLU A 153 28.66 -27.14 10.31
CA GLU A 153 29.78 -27.34 11.22
C GLU A 153 31.10 -26.82 10.65
N GLU A 154 31.98 -26.42 11.57
CA GLU A 154 33.42 -26.36 11.32
C GLU A 154 34.10 -27.46 12.13
N TYR A 155 34.89 -28.33 11.50
CA TYR A 155 35.43 -29.52 12.19
C TYR A 155 36.91 -29.81 11.86
N SER A 156 37.42 -29.27 10.75
CA SER A 156 38.73 -29.67 10.22
C SER A 156 39.63 -28.47 10.04
N TYR A 157 40.79 -28.50 10.70
CA TYR A 157 41.83 -27.48 10.56
C TYR A 157 42.18 -27.20 9.09
N GLY A 158 42.14 -25.92 8.69
CA GLY A 158 42.43 -25.49 7.32
C GLY A 158 41.28 -25.66 6.32
N HIS A 159 40.08 -26.03 6.78
CA HIS A 159 38.86 -26.08 5.96
C HIS A 159 37.85 -25.03 6.43
N THR A 160 36.98 -24.59 5.53
CA THR A 160 35.89 -23.66 5.83
C THR A 160 34.72 -24.37 6.51
N ALA A 161 33.80 -23.60 7.10
CA ALA A 161 32.50 -24.11 7.52
C ALA A 161 31.80 -24.85 6.38
N THR A 162 31.06 -25.92 6.72
CA THR A 162 30.32 -26.72 5.72
C THR A 162 28.94 -27.10 6.19
N ARG A 163 27.98 -27.12 5.26
CA ARG A 163 26.67 -27.75 5.43
C ARG A 163 26.73 -29.15 4.84
N ARG A 164 26.39 -30.18 5.62
CA ARG A 164 26.51 -31.58 5.17
C ARG A 164 25.63 -32.54 5.97
N TRP A 165 25.36 -33.69 5.37
CA TRP A 165 24.81 -34.85 6.07
C TRP A 165 25.90 -35.58 6.87
N ARG A 166 25.56 -36.01 8.09
CA ARG A 166 26.44 -36.68 9.06
C ARG A 166 25.75 -37.91 9.64
N ASN A 167 26.55 -38.97 9.80
CA ASN A 167 26.24 -40.05 10.74
C ASN A 167 26.83 -39.68 12.11
N ILE A 168 25.99 -39.55 13.13
CA ILE A 168 26.37 -39.17 14.48
C ILE A 168 26.16 -40.33 15.46
N ASP A 169 26.97 -40.36 16.51
CA ASP A 169 26.74 -41.23 17.66
C ASP A 169 25.76 -40.56 18.62
N THR A 170 24.52 -41.03 18.60
CA THR A 170 23.41 -40.49 19.39
C THR A 170 23.56 -40.75 20.89
N SER A 171 24.52 -41.58 21.31
CA SER A 171 24.80 -41.84 22.72
C SER A 171 25.70 -40.78 23.37
N ILE A 172 26.39 -39.96 22.57
CA ILE A 172 27.35 -38.95 23.06
C ILE A 172 27.00 -37.51 22.65
N TYR A 173 26.22 -37.31 21.58
CA TYR A 173 25.73 -35.99 21.20
C TYR A 173 24.43 -35.67 21.92
N TYR A 174 24.38 -34.50 22.55
CA TYR A 174 23.19 -34.00 23.23
C TYR A 174 22.51 -32.94 22.36
N PRO A 175 21.22 -33.11 22.03
CA PRO A 175 20.39 -32.03 21.52
C PRO A 175 20.31 -30.89 22.54
N ILE A 176 20.68 -29.68 22.15
CA ILE A 176 20.65 -28.50 23.01
C ILE A 176 20.00 -27.31 22.32
N ARG A 177 19.40 -26.45 23.14
CA ARG A 177 18.73 -25.22 22.71
C ARG A 177 19.30 -23.99 23.41
N TYR A 178 19.57 -22.94 22.64
CA TYR A 178 19.87 -21.62 23.17
C TYR A 178 18.63 -21.03 23.87
N LYS A 179 18.80 -20.43 25.06
CA LYS A 179 17.68 -19.98 25.88
C LYS A 179 16.80 -18.90 25.25
N ASN A 180 17.36 -18.06 24.37
CA ASN A 180 16.63 -16.96 23.75
C ASN A 180 16.28 -17.22 22.28
N ILE A 181 16.31 -18.48 21.82
CA ILE A 181 15.81 -18.81 20.49
C ILE A 181 14.27 -18.81 20.50
N VAL A 182 13.66 -18.11 19.54
CA VAL A 182 12.22 -18.12 19.29
C VAL A 182 11.92 -18.79 17.95
N ASP A 183 10.72 -19.37 17.81
CA ASP A 183 10.26 -19.87 16.51
C ASP A 183 10.01 -18.66 15.57
N GLY A 184 10.04 -18.85 14.24
CA GLY A 184 10.09 -17.79 13.21
C GLY A 184 9.05 -16.66 13.37
N GLU A 185 9.34 -15.50 12.78
CA GLU A 185 8.44 -14.34 12.82
C GLU A 185 7.45 -14.41 11.65
N PRO A 186 6.29 -13.74 11.72
CA PRO A 186 5.42 -13.61 10.55
C PRO A 186 6.20 -13.00 9.39
N GLU A 187 5.98 -13.52 8.18
CA GLU A 187 6.53 -12.98 6.94
C GLU A 187 6.35 -11.46 6.84
N VAL A 188 7.41 -10.77 6.42
CA VAL A 188 7.35 -9.37 6.00
C VAL A 188 7.96 -9.26 4.61
N CYS A 189 7.54 -8.27 3.81
CA CYS A 189 8.06 -8.12 2.44
C CYS A 189 9.50 -7.61 2.43
N ASN A 190 10.46 -8.50 2.58
CA ASN A 190 11.89 -8.15 2.68
C ASN A 190 12.77 -9.05 1.80
N GLY A 191 12.20 -10.05 1.10
CA GLY A 191 12.92 -11.01 0.27
C GLY A 191 13.67 -12.07 1.08
N ILE A 192 13.32 -12.25 2.35
CA ILE A 192 13.85 -13.22 3.31
C ILE A 192 12.68 -14.12 3.73
N ASP A 193 12.98 -15.40 3.93
CA ASP A 193 12.09 -16.37 4.56
C ASP A 193 12.18 -16.15 6.09
N ASP A 194 11.21 -15.40 6.65
CA ASP A 194 11.22 -14.96 8.06
C ASP A 194 10.67 -16.04 9.01
N ASP A 195 9.85 -16.96 8.48
CA ASP A 195 9.18 -18.01 9.24
C ASP A 195 9.80 -19.43 9.08
N CYS A 196 10.73 -19.59 8.12
CA CYS A 196 11.49 -20.79 7.78
C CYS A 196 10.67 -21.94 7.15
N ASP A 197 9.56 -21.65 6.50
CA ASP A 197 8.79 -22.68 5.78
C ASP A 197 9.39 -23.03 4.40
N GLY A 198 10.38 -22.27 3.93
CA GLY A 198 11.06 -22.43 2.65
C GLY A 198 10.44 -21.63 1.50
N LEU A 199 9.42 -20.84 1.78
CA LEU A 199 8.85 -19.82 0.90
C LEU A 199 9.38 -18.44 1.33
N ILE A 200 9.37 -17.48 0.40
CA ILE A 200 9.86 -16.12 0.66
C ILE A 200 8.67 -15.19 0.41
N ASP A 201 8.38 -14.33 1.39
CA ASP A 201 7.33 -13.32 1.33
C ASP A 201 5.95 -13.90 0.91
N GLU A 202 5.60 -15.11 1.35
CA GLU A 202 4.33 -15.74 0.98
C GLU A 202 3.12 -15.13 1.73
N GLY A 203 1.93 -15.70 1.49
CA GLY A 203 0.70 -15.18 2.10
C GLY A 203 0.26 -13.78 1.61
N GLY A 204 0.96 -13.20 0.63
CA GLY A 204 0.65 -11.90 0.05
C GLY A 204 1.18 -10.71 0.85
N VAL A 205 2.17 -10.90 1.74
CA VAL A 205 2.68 -9.83 2.62
C VAL A 205 3.18 -8.59 1.86
N CYS A 206 3.79 -8.78 0.68
CA CYS A 206 4.17 -7.68 -0.19
C CYS A 206 2.98 -6.92 -0.76
N ASP A 207 1.87 -7.60 -1.07
CA ASP A 207 0.64 -6.93 -1.51
C ASP A 207 -0.03 -6.21 -0.33
N HIS A 208 0.05 -6.76 0.89
CA HIS A 208 -0.48 -6.11 2.09
C HIS A 208 0.28 -4.82 2.40
N GLU A 209 1.61 -4.87 2.39
CA GLU A 209 2.45 -3.69 2.55
C GLU A 209 2.19 -2.66 1.45
N TYR A 210 2.03 -3.10 0.21
CA TYR A 210 1.68 -2.26 -0.92
C TYR A 210 0.36 -1.47 -0.70
N LEU A 211 -0.68 -2.16 -0.21
CA LEU A 211 -1.97 -1.55 0.09
C LEU A 211 -1.84 -0.56 1.25
N LEU A 212 -1.16 -0.97 2.31
CA LEU A 212 -0.91 -0.14 3.49
C LEU A 212 -0.14 1.13 3.15
N ASN A 213 0.95 1.01 2.40
CA ASN A 213 1.86 2.13 2.11
C ASN A 213 1.27 3.14 1.12
N GLY A 214 0.30 2.75 0.29
CA GLY A 214 -0.26 3.60 -0.77
C GLY A 214 -1.72 3.99 -0.56
N GLN A 215 -2.11 4.43 0.65
CA GLN A 215 -3.49 4.83 0.96
C GLN A 215 -4.02 5.87 -0.04
N ALA A 216 -3.26 6.92 -0.31
CA ALA A 216 -3.54 7.96 -1.30
C ALA A 216 -3.83 7.46 -2.73
N ARG A 217 -3.48 6.20 -3.05
CA ARG A 217 -3.77 5.57 -4.33
C ARG A 217 -4.98 4.65 -4.28
N VAL A 218 -5.12 3.88 -3.21
CA VAL A 218 -6.12 2.80 -3.12
C VAL A 218 -7.44 3.29 -2.53
N ALA A 219 -7.38 4.32 -1.69
CA ALA A 219 -8.51 5.05 -1.15
C ALA A 219 -8.10 6.53 -1.04
N PRO A 220 -8.03 7.25 -2.18
CA PRO A 220 -7.81 8.69 -2.17
C PRO A 220 -8.82 9.39 -1.26
N ALA A 221 -8.42 10.52 -0.67
CA ALA A 221 -9.36 11.35 0.09
C ALA A 221 -10.46 11.88 -0.85
N ARG A 222 -11.71 11.91 -0.37
CA ARG A 222 -12.83 12.52 -1.09
C ARG A 222 -12.67 14.04 -1.12
N THR A 223 -12.32 14.60 0.03
CA THR A 223 -11.85 15.98 0.20
C THR A 223 -10.91 16.02 1.41
N THR A 224 -10.01 17.00 1.48
CA THR A 224 -9.27 17.32 2.71
C THR A 224 -9.47 18.77 3.15
N ASP A 225 -10.40 19.50 2.54
CA ASP A 225 -10.77 20.87 2.91
C ASP A 225 -11.47 20.88 4.28
N ILE A 226 -10.71 21.02 5.37
CA ILE A 226 -11.30 20.94 6.71
C ILE A 226 -11.93 22.28 7.13
N ASP A 227 -11.62 23.38 6.45
CA ASP A 227 -12.18 24.71 6.77
C ASP A 227 -13.31 25.17 5.84
N GLY A 228 -13.58 24.40 4.79
CA GLY A 228 -14.67 24.62 3.83
C GLY A 228 -14.41 25.84 2.95
N ASP A 229 -13.14 26.16 2.70
CA ASP A 229 -12.74 27.35 1.94
C ASP A 229 -12.57 27.10 0.44
N GLY A 230 -12.84 25.87 -0.01
CA GLY A 230 -12.69 25.42 -1.38
C GLY A 230 -11.26 25.05 -1.76
N ARG A 231 -10.37 24.82 -0.78
CA ARG A 231 -8.99 24.40 -1.04
C ARG A 231 -8.65 23.11 -0.30
N ALA A 232 -7.87 22.27 -0.96
CA ALA A 232 -7.33 21.08 -0.36
C ALA A 232 -6.31 21.41 0.74
N ASP A 233 -6.61 21.04 1.99
CA ASP A 233 -5.62 21.07 3.07
C ASP A 233 -4.76 19.82 3.07
N VAL A 234 -3.57 19.89 3.67
CA VAL A 234 -2.75 18.69 3.88
C VAL A 234 -2.84 18.23 5.32
N CYS A 235 -3.34 17.01 5.51
CA CYS A 235 -3.47 16.36 6.81
C CYS A 235 -2.54 15.15 6.89
N GLY A 236 -1.97 14.90 8.08
CA GLY A 236 -1.11 13.76 8.29
C GLY A 236 -1.15 13.24 9.72
N ARG A 237 -0.97 11.93 9.87
CA ARG A 237 -0.89 11.28 11.18
C ARG A 237 0.57 11.00 11.57
N GLY A 238 1.08 11.75 12.54
CA GLY A 238 2.37 11.46 13.18
C GLY A 238 2.20 10.66 14.47
N GLY A 239 3.31 10.40 15.18
CA GLY A 239 3.29 9.62 16.42
C GLY A 239 2.38 10.17 17.54
N ALA A 240 2.10 11.49 17.53
CA ALA A 240 1.21 12.14 18.49
C ALA A 240 -0.28 12.10 18.11
N GLY A 241 -0.62 11.85 16.84
CA GLY A 241 -1.98 11.99 16.33
C GLY A 241 -2.06 12.62 14.95
N VAL A 242 -3.26 13.06 14.57
CA VAL A 242 -3.55 13.70 13.28
C VAL A 242 -3.56 15.21 13.44
N TRP A 243 -2.99 15.93 12.46
CA TRP A 243 -3.14 17.38 12.33
C TRP A 243 -3.12 17.77 10.86
N CYS A 244 -3.63 18.97 10.58
CA CYS A 244 -3.70 19.53 9.24
C CYS A 244 -2.93 20.86 9.16
N HIS A 245 -2.52 21.19 7.95
CA HIS A 245 -2.03 22.50 7.56
C HIS A 245 -2.99 23.06 6.52
N LEU A 246 -3.66 24.16 6.89
CA LEU A 246 -4.63 24.80 6.01
C LEU A 246 -3.93 25.44 4.81
N SER A 247 -4.52 25.33 3.62
CA SER A 247 -4.05 26.09 2.46
C SER A 247 -4.52 27.54 2.53
N ASN A 248 -3.79 28.45 1.87
CA ASN A 248 -4.26 29.82 1.66
C ASN A 248 -4.10 30.29 0.21
N GLY A 249 -4.02 29.35 -0.74
CA GLY A 249 -3.81 29.68 -2.15
C GLY A 249 -2.34 29.73 -2.56
N THR A 250 -1.46 30.15 -1.66
CA THR A 250 -0.05 30.47 -2.02
C THR A 250 0.98 29.92 -1.05
N SER A 251 0.54 29.40 0.09
CA SER A 251 1.36 28.85 1.16
C SER A 251 0.50 28.02 2.11
N TRP A 252 1.16 27.41 3.09
CA TRP A 252 0.54 26.58 4.12
C TRP A 252 0.50 27.32 5.45
N ALA A 253 -0.63 27.22 6.15
CA ALA A 253 -0.77 27.68 7.51
C ALA A 253 0.18 26.92 8.46
N VAL A 254 0.37 27.48 9.65
CA VAL A 254 1.05 26.76 10.73
C VAL A 254 0.25 25.52 11.12
N ARG A 255 0.95 24.55 11.72
CA ARG A 255 0.35 23.30 12.19
C ARG A 255 -0.89 23.56 13.04
N GLY A 256 -2.02 22.97 12.63
CA GLY A 256 -3.29 23.02 13.35
C GLY A 256 -3.33 22.16 14.61
N PRO A 257 -4.47 22.17 15.32
CA PRO A 257 -4.68 21.36 16.52
C PRO A 257 -4.53 19.85 16.26
N VAL A 258 -4.03 19.13 17.27
CA VAL A 258 -3.76 17.68 17.16
C VAL A 258 -4.93 16.88 17.70
N LEU A 259 -5.53 16.05 16.85
CA LEU A 259 -6.44 15.00 17.26
C LEU A 259 -5.63 13.81 17.80
N GLY A 260 -5.85 13.44 19.07
CA GLY A 260 -5.04 12.49 19.83
C GLY A 260 -5.17 11.01 19.43
N LEU A 261 -4.75 10.66 18.22
CA LEU A 261 -4.68 9.29 17.68
C LEU A 261 -3.22 8.81 17.65
N SER A 262 -2.61 8.77 18.84
CA SER A 262 -1.17 8.55 19.02
C SER A 262 -0.76 7.07 18.92
N ASP A 263 0.53 6.83 18.68
CA ASP A 263 1.12 5.49 18.67
C ASP A 263 0.85 4.77 19.99
N ASP A 264 1.07 5.47 21.11
CA ASP A 264 0.85 4.97 22.48
C ASP A 264 -0.63 4.61 22.75
N SER A 265 -1.56 5.14 21.95
CA SER A 265 -3.00 4.85 22.05
C SER A 265 -3.45 3.77 21.07
N GLY A 266 -2.53 2.99 20.49
CA GLY A 266 -2.82 1.88 19.58
C GLY A 266 -2.90 2.26 18.10
N TRP A 267 -2.75 3.54 17.74
CA TRP A 267 -2.79 3.98 16.35
C TRP A 267 -1.47 3.76 15.59
N GLY A 268 -0.46 3.20 16.26
CA GLY A 268 0.76 2.71 15.60
C GLY A 268 0.56 1.37 14.89
N ASP A 269 -0.55 0.67 15.15
CA ASP A 269 -0.93 -0.60 14.52
C ASP A 269 -1.44 -0.39 13.08
N SER A 270 -0.98 -1.22 12.14
CA SER A 270 -1.35 -1.13 10.72
C SER A 270 -2.83 -1.37 10.44
N SER A 271 -3.50 -2.16 11.25
CA SER A 271 -4.96 -2.37 11.17
C SER A 271 -5.77 -1.15 11.63
N ASN A 272 -5.12 -0.17 12.26
CA ASN A 272 -5.72 1.09 12.69
C ASN A 272 -5.30 2.24 11.76
N TRP A 273 -4.00 2.50 11.58
CA TRP A 273 -3.58 3.62 10.73
C TRP A 273 -3.83 3.37 9.23
N GLY A 274 -3.92 2.13 8.79
CA GLY A 274 -4.28 1.79 7.40
C GLY A 274 -5.73 2.10 7.01
N THR A 275 -6.48 2.78 7.88
CA THR A 275 -7.94 2.98 7.75
C THR A 275 -8.38 4.44 7.75
N PHE A 276 -7.44 5.40 7.87
CA PHE A 276 -7.78 6.82 7.80
C PHE A 276 -8.38 7.17 6.44
N ARG A 277 -9.58 7.75 6.45
CA ARG A 277 -10.29 8.28 5.28
C ARG A 277 -10.74 9.70 5.58
N PHE A 278 -10.56 10.58 4.60
CA PHE A 278 -11.10 11.93 4.64
C PHE A 278 -12.24 12.06 3.62
N GLY A 279 -13.32 12.72 4.02
CA GLY A 279 -14.54 12.92 3.26
C GLY A 279 -15.59 13.65 4.10
N ASP A 280 -16.67 14.13 3.50
CA ASP A 280 -17.71 14.90 4.19
C ASP A 280 -18.84 13.97 4.61
N ILE A 281 -18.92 13.60 5.89
CA ILE A 281 -19.94 12.66 6.35
C ILE A 281 -21.22 13.36 6.85
N ASP A 282 -21.28 14.69 6.88
CA ASP A 282 -22.46 15.41 7.36
C ASP A 282 -23.03 16.46 6.41
N GLY A 283 -22.46 16.55 5.20
CA GLY A 283 -22.92 17.41 4.11
C GLY A 283 -22.71 18.89 4.42
N ASP A 284 -21.73 19.22 5.25
CA ASP A 284 -21.46 20.61 5.65
C ASP A 284 -20.39 21.32 4.79
N GLY A 285 -19.90 20.62 3.77
CA GLY A 285 -18.88 21.07 2.82
C GLY A 285 -17.46 20.95 3.36
N ARG A 286 -17.26 20.36 4.56
CA ARG A 286 -15.94 20.21 5.17
C ARG A 286 -15.53 18.76 5.26
N ALA A 287 -14.23 18.54 5.12
CA ALA A 287 -13.63 17.24 5.28
C ALA A 287 -13.63 16.79 6.75
N ASP A 288 -14.23 15.63 6.97
CA ASP A 288 -14.18 14.89 8.21
C ASP A 288 -13.17 13.75 8.12
N LEU A 289 -12.73 13.27 9.28
CA LEU A 289 -11.85 12.10 9.36
C LEU A 289 -12.62 10.91 9.89
N CYS A 290 -12.63 9.81 9.14
CA CYS A 290 -13.10 8.52 9.62
C CYS A 290 -11.94 7.52 9.73
N ALA A 291 -11.89 6.77 10.82
CA ALA A 291 -10.91 5.72 11.00
C ALA A 291 -11.42 4.61 11.93
N ARG A 292 -10.87 3.42 11.72
CA ARG A 292 -11.21 2.22 12.47
C ARG A 292 -10.15 1.93 13.54
N ALA A 293 -10.63 1.56 14.72
CA ALA A 293 -9.83 1.11 15.86
C ALA A 293 -10.28 -0.29 16.32
N ASP A 294 -9.58 -0.88 17.29
CA ASP A 294 -9.83 -2.24 17.81
C ASP A 294 -11.30 -2.49 18.20
N LYS A 295 -11.97 -1.46 18.76
CA LYS A 295 -13.36 -1.54 19.24
C LYS A 295 -14.40 -1.17 18.20
N GLY A 296 -14.01 -0.68 17.03
CA GLY A 296 -14.93 -0.23 15.98
C GLY A 296 -14.47 1.04 15.29
N MET A 297 -15.30 1.53 14.37
CA MET A 297 -15.03 2.75 13.61
C MET A 297 -15.48 3.99 14.39
N SER A 298 -14.79 5.10 14.16
CA SER A 298 -15.19 6.43 14.64
C SER A 298 -14.86 7.46 13.58
N CYS A 299 -15.66 8.52 13.55
CA CYS A 299 -15.37 9.69 12.74
C CYS A 299 -15.21 10.92 13.63
N TRP A 300 -14.52 11.93 13.14
CA TRP A 300 -14.27 13.19 13.82
C TRP A 300 -14.58 14.31 12.86
N LYS A 301 -15.66 15.03 13.15
CA LYS A 301 -16.13 16.09 12.29
C LYS A 301 -15.33 17.36 12.45
N SER A 302 -15.16 18.10 11.36
CA SER A 302 -14.48 19.38 11.36
C SER A 302 -15.38 20.49 11.91
N ASP A 303 -14.78 21.40 12.68
CA ASP A 303 -15.38 22.67 13.09
C ASP A 303 -14.84 23.87 12.31
N GLY A 304 -14.11 23.61 11.22
CA GLY A 304 -13.43 24.61 10.41
C GLY A 304 -12.00 24.93 10.86
N VAL A 305 -11.54 24.32 11.97
CA VAL A 305 -10.17 24.49 12.47
C VAL A 305 -9.58 23.14 12.95
N SER A 306 -10.43 22.28 13.51
CA SER A 306 -10.04 21.04 14.16
C SER A 306 -11.03 19.91 13.87
N LEU A 307 -10.51 18.68 13.82
CA LEU A 307 -11.31 17.46 13.87
C LEU A 307 -11.74 17.19 15.33
N SER A 308 -12.85 17.79 15.78
CA SER A 308 -13.17 17.91 17.21
C SER A 308 -14.43 17.15 17.65
N LYS A 309 -15.44 16.99 16.78
CA LYS A 309 -16.70 16.34 17.13
C LYS A 309 -16.68 14.85 16.77
N LYS A 310 -16.48 14.00 17.77
CA LYS A 310 -16.48 12.54 17.56
C LYS A 310 -17.89 11.99 17.29
N VAL A 311 -18.03 11.26 16.19
CA VAL A 311 -19.20 10.47 15.79
C VAL A 311 -18.88 8.97 15.90
N THR A 312 -19.83 8.17 16.37
CA THR A 312 -19.66 6.72 16.45
C THR A 312 -19.96 6.10 15.09
N GLY A 313 -18.97 5.39 14.53
CA GLY A 313 -19.12 4.69 13.25
C GLY A 313 -19.72 3.29 13.40
N PRO A 314 -19.82 2.54 12.28
CA PRO A 314 -20.25 1.14 12.30
C PRO A 314 -19.33 0.25 13.16
N GLU A 315 -19.86 -0.90 13.61
CA GLU A 315 -19.15 -1.85 14.49
C GLU A 315 -18.06 -2.66 13.73
N LEU A 316 -17.07 -1.97 13.15
CA LEU A 316 -15.96 -2.56 12.40
C LEU A 316 -14.80 -2.96 13.33
N SER A 317 -15.07 -3.76 14.37
CA SER A 317 -14.12 -4.07 15.44
C SER A 317 -13.25 -5.32 15.18
N ASP A 318 -12.19 -5.50 15.96
CA ASP A 318 -11.35 -6.71 15.96
C ASP A 318 -12.18 -7.95 16.25
N ALA A 319 -13.11 -7.84 17.21
CA ALA A 319 -14.00 -8.92 17.62
C ALA A 319 -14.94 -9.38 16.48
N LYS A 320 -15.20 -8.51 15.51
CA LYS A 320 -15.95 -8.82 14.28
C LYS A 320 -15.06 -9.23 13.11
N GLY A 321 -13.74 -9.29 13.32
CA GLY A 321 -12.75 -9.71 12.34
C GLY A 321 -12.18 -8.60 11.46
N PHE A 322 -12.51 -7.33 11.71
CA PHE A 322 -12.07 -6.20 10.87
C PHE A 322 -10.60 -5.79 11.08
N SER A 323 -9.81 -6.49 11.90
CA SER A 323 -8.36 -6.33 11.92
C SER A 323 -7.66 -7.01 10.73
N LYS A 324 -8.40 -7.81 9.95
CA LYS A 324 -7.88 -8.48 8.76
C LYS A 324 -7.73 -7.51 7.59
N VAL A 325 -6.58 -7.56 6.92
CA VAL A 325 -6.23 -6.65 5.82
C VAL A 325 -7.19 -6.74 4.64
N GLU A 326 -7.72 -7.92 4.34
CA GLU A 326 -8.72 -8.13 3.29
C GLU A 326 -10.07 -7.44 3.57
N TYR A 327 -10.26 -6.88 4.77
CA TYR A 327 -11.42 -6.07 5.14
C TYR A 327 -11.02 -4.61 5.38
N PHE A 328 -10.12 -4.30 6.32
CA PHE A 328 -9.87 -2.88 6.68
C PHE A 328 -9.26 -2.06 5.54
N SER A 329 -8.46 -2.67 4.66
CA SER A 329 -7.88 -1.96 3.51
C SER A 329 -8.94 -1.54 2.47
N THR A 330 -10.14 -2.11 2.57
CA THR A 330 -11.25 -1.88 1.64
C THR A 330 -12.26 -0.85 2.13
N ILE A 331 -12.06 -0.25 3.32
CA ILE A 331 -12.93 0.82 3.79
C ILE A 331 -12.88 1.98 2.77
N ARG A 332 -14.04 2.46 2.36
CA ARG A 332 -14.25 3.60 1.46
C ARG A 332 -15.25 4.56 2.08
N LEU A 333 -15.02 5.85 1.81
CA LEU A 333 -16.02 6.91 1.90
C LEU A 333 -16.51 7.19 0.49
N LEU A 334 -17.82 7.23 0.29
CA LEU A 334 -18.48 7.52 -0.98
C LEU A 334 -19.93 7.91 -0.73
N ASP A 335 -20.48 8.83 -1.51
CA ASP A 335 -21.91 9.11 -1.51
C ASP A 335 -22.63 8.09 -2.41
N MET A 336 -23.17 7.01 -1.82
CA MET A 336 -23.84 5.95 -2.60
C MET A 336 -25.33 6.19 -2.79
N ASP A 337 -25.95 7.14 -2.09
CA ASP A 337 -27.39 7.43 -2.23
C ASP A 337 -27.72 8.81 -2.80
N GLY A 338 -26.70 9.62 -3.05
CA GLY A 338 -26.78 10.91 -3.72
C GLY A 338 -27.34 11.99 -2.80
N ASP A 339 -27.05 11.91 -1.50
CA ASP A 339 -27.54 12.87 -0.50
C ASP A 339 -26.48 13.91 -0.08
N GLY A 340 -25.32 13.89 -0.73
CA GLY A 340 -24.18 14.78 -0.46
C GLY A 340 -23.34 14.36 0.74
N MET A 341 -23.72 13.29 1.46
CA MET A 341 -22.94 12.75 2.58
C MET A 341 -22.17 11.50 2.17
N ASP A 342 -20.92 11.42 2.60
CA ASP A 342 -20.08 10.25 2.37
C ASP A 342 -20.49 9.10 3.33
N ASP A 343 -20.95 8.00 2.73
CA ASP A 343 -21.26 6.75 3.37
C ASP A 343 -20.04 5.87 3.60
N VAL A 344 -20.17 4.88 4.50
CA VAL A 344 -19.10 3.90 4.74
C VAL A 344 -19.43 2.59 4.05
N CYS A 345 -18.65 2.20 3.05
CA CYS A 345 -18.66 0.85 2.49
C CYS A 345 -17.35 0.10 2.79
N VAL A 346 -17.47 -1.20 3.02
CA VAL A 346 -16.32 -2.08 3.30
C VAL A 346 -16.61 -3.50 2.83
N ARG A 347 -15.57 -4.21 2.38
CA ARG A 347 -15.64 -5.64 2.12
C ARG A 347 -15.59 -6.41 3.44
N ALA A 348 -16.59 -7.26 3.66
CA ALA A 348 -16.67 -8.20 4.76
C ALA A 348 -16.66 -9.65 4.24
N ALA A 349 -16.66 -10.62 5.15
CA ALA A 349 -16.58 -12.04 4.81
C ALA A 349 -17.65 -12.52 3.81
N LYS A 350 -18.85 -11.91 3.82
CA LYS A 350 -19.99 -12.27 2.95
C LYS A 350 -20.11 -11.42 1.68
N GLY A 351 -19.29 -10.40 1.50
CA GLY A 351 -19.42 -9.42 0.42
C GLY A 351 -19.26 -8.00 0.93
N ILE A 352 -19.58 -7.02 0.08
CA ILE A 352 -19.60 -5.61 0.48
C ILE A 352 -20.76 -5.38 1.46
N VAL A 353 -20.50 -4.58 2.49
CA VAL A 353 -21.52 -4.00 3.36
C VAL A 353 -21.34 -2.50 3.41
N CYS A 354 -22.44 -1.77 3.40
CA CYS A 354 -22.46 -0.32 3.45
C CYS A 354 -23.33 0.19 4.59
N TYR A 355 -23.05 1.40 5.04
CA TYR A 355 -23.78 2.09 6.10
C TYR A 355 -23.94 3.53 5.67
N LYS A 356 -25.19 3.93 5.43
CA LYS A 356 -25.52 5.30 5.07
C LYS A 356 -25.16 6.26 6.19
N SER A 357 -24.62 7.42 5.87
CA SER A 357 -24.45 8.48 6.83
C SER A 357 -25.81 9.04 7.25
N THR A 358 -25.81 9.70 8.39
CA THR A 358 -26.96 10.44 8.93
C THR A 358 -26.52 11.80 9.46
N GLY A 359 -25.30 12.22 9.12
CA GLY A 359 -24.57 13.37 9.66
C GLY A 359 -24.06 13.23 11.09
N ASP A 360 -24.78 12.55 11.98
CA ASP A 360 -24.36 12.34 13.39
C ASP A 360 -24.18 10.86 13.76
N GLY A 361 -24.14 9.99 12.77
CA GLY A 361 -23.98 8.53 12.92
C GLY A 361 -24.20 7.83 11.59
N PHE A 362 -24.42 6.52 11.64
CA PHE A 362 -24.66 5.71 10.46
C PHE A 362 -25.89 4.83 10.62
N GLY A 363 -26.59 4.62 9.51
CA GLY A 363 -27.80 3.82 9.41
C GLY A 363 -27.57 2.30 9.56
N ALA A 364 -28.63 1.54 9.29
CA ALA A 364 -28.56 0.09 9.29
C ALA A 364 -27.67 -0.44 8.16
N VAL A 365 -27.14 -1.65 8.34
CA VAL A 365 -26.31 -2.30 7.33
C VAL A 365 -27.10 -2.58 6.03
N LEU A 366 -26.53 -2.16 4.90
CA LEU A 366 -26.97 -2.49 3.56
C LEU A 366 -26.02 -3.52 2.97
N ASN A 367 -26.56 -4.60 2.41
CA ASN A 367 -25.74 -5.62 1.75
C ASN A 367 -25.50 -5.20 0.29
N GLY A 368 -24.23 -5.17 -0.10
CA GLY A 368 -23.82 -4.91 -1.47
C GLY A 368 -23.46 -6.18 -2.24
N PRO A 369 -22.58 -6.07 -3.24
CA PRO A 369 -22.17 -7.20 -4.08
C PRO A 369 -21.64 -8.40 -3.29
N PRO A 370 -21.95 -9.64 -3.72
CA PRO A 370 -21.60 -10.88 -2.99
C PRO A 370 -20.12 -11.28 -3.16
N TRP A 371 -19.20 -10.32 -3.08
CA TRP A 371 -17.75 -10.49 -3.22
C TRP A 371 -17.10 -11.10 -1.97
N SER A 372 -17.55 -12.30 -1.62
CA SER A 372 -17.28 -13.00 -0.37
C SER A 372 -15.93 -13.73 -0.32
N ASP A 373 -15.50 -14.10 0.89
CA ASP A 373 -14.37 -15.01 1.10
C ASP A 373 -14.64 -16.39 0.50
N THR A 374 -15.88 -16.86 0.61
CA THR A 374 -16.31 -18.16 0.07
C THR A 374 -16.30 -18.22 -1.45
N ALA A 375 -16.41 -17.06 -2.11
CA ALA A 375 -16.22 -16.93 -3.56
C ALA A 375 -14.73 -16.91 -3.98
N GLY A 376 -13.80 -17.02 -3.02
CA GLY A 376 -12.36 -16.97 -3.28
C GLY A 376 -11.80 -15.56 -3.45
N LEU A 377 -12.58 -14.51 -3.12
CA LEU A 377 -12.21 -13.11 -3.38
C LEU A 377 -11.46 -12.44 -2.21
N LYS A 378 -10.77 -13.24 -1.39
CA LYS A 378 -9.99 -12.78 -0.23
C LYS A 378 -8.50 -12.57 -0.52
N GLU A 379 -8.10 -12.65 -1.79
CA GLU A 379 -6.71 -12.40 -2.19
C GLU A 379 -6.49 -10.92 -2.54
N PRO A 380 -5.30 -10.34 -2.25
CA PRO A 380 -5.00 -8.91 -2.49
C PRO A 380 -5.27 -8.45 -3.92
N LYS A 381 -4.98 -9.31 -4.90
CA LYS A 381 -5.25 -9.04 -6.32
C LYS A 381 -6.73 -8.78 -6.61
N TYR A 382 -7.67 -9.18 -5.76
CA TYR A 382 -9.10 -8.87 -5.88
C TYR A 382 -9.48 -7.67 -5.01
N TYR A 383 -9.42 -7.78 -3.68
CA TYR A 383 -9.91 -6.72 -2.80
C TYR A 383 -9.10 -5.42 -2.89
N GLY A 384 -7.83 -5.50 -3.31
CA GLY A 384 -6.98 -4.34 -3.59
C GLY A 384 -7.38 -3.56 -4.85
N THR A 385 -8.40 -4.03 -5.59
CA THR A 385 -8.94 -3.39 -6.80
C THR A 385 -10.29 -2.72 -6.59
N LEU A 386 -10.81 -2.66 -5.36
CA LEU A 386 -12.06 -1.97 -5.05
C LEU A 386 -11.92 -0.48 -5.36
N GLN A 387 -12.69 -0.02 -6.35
CA GLN A 387 -12.83 1.37 -6.78
C GLN A 387 -14.28 1.84 -6.60
N THR A 388 -14.46 3.15 -6.48
CA THR A 388 -15.75 3.82 -6.36
C THR A 388 -15.84 4.94 -7.39
N GLY A 389 -17.02 5.16 -7.96
CA GLY A 389 -17.25 6.18 -9.00
C GLY A 389 -18.62 5.99 -9.64
N ASP A 390 -19.26 7.07 -10.09
CA ASP A 390 -20.57 7.02 -10.75
C ASP A 390 -20.45 6.47 -12.18
N VAL A 391 -20.76 5.19 -12.40
CA VAL A 391 -20.59 4.54 -13.71
C VAL A 391 -21.71 4.94 -14.66
N ASN A 392 -22.88 5.34 -14.18
CA ASN A 392 -24.06 5.58 -15.01
C ASN A 392 -24.50 7.04 -15.13
N GLY A 393 -23.83 7.96 -14.44
CA GLY A 393 -24.09 9.40 -14.47
C GLY A 393 -25.40 9.76 -13.77
N ASP A 394 -25.72 9.06 -12.69
CA ASP A 394 -26.96 9.28 -11.93
C ASP A 394 -26.77 10.02 -10.58
N GLY A 395 -25.56 10.51 -10.34
CA GLY A 395 -25.16 11.25 -9.14
C GLY A 395 -24.76 10.35 -7.98
N ARG A 396 -24.93 9.02 -8.09
CA ARG A 396 -24.57 8.08 -7.01
C ARG A 396 -23.29 7.35 -7.31
N MET A 397 -22.47 7.16 -6.28
CA MET A 397 -21.23 6.42 -6.40
C MET A 397 -21.48 4.91 -6.44
N ASP A 398 -20.98 4.28 -7.49
CA ASP A 398 -21.02 2.83 -7.66
C ASP A 398 -19.77 2.16 -7.10
N VAL A 399 -19.79 0.83 -7.06
CA VAL A 399 -18.62 0.03 -6.68
C VAL A 399 -18.17 -0.88 -7.81
N CYS A 400 -16.87 -0.91 -8.07
CA CYS A 400 -16.27 -1.86 -9.00
C CYS A 400 -15.09 -2.59 -8.37
N MET A 401 -14.97 -3.88 -8.67
CA MET A 401 -13.86 -4.71 -8.22
C MET A 401 -13.54 -5.76 -9.28
N ARG A 402 -12.26 -6.04 -9.48
CA ARG A 402 -11.83 -7.13 -10.35
C ARG A 402 -12.04 -8.46 -9.63
N ILE A 403 -12.66 -9.41 -10.34
CA ILE A 403 -12.82 -10.80 -9.97
C ILE A 403 -11.99 -11.68 -10.93
N LYS A 404 -12.08 -13.01 -10.79
CA LYS A 404 -11.30 -13.95 -11.60
C LYS A 404 -11.56 -13.80 -13.10
N GLU A 405 -12.81 -13.53 -13.47
CA GLU A 405 -13.28 -13.43 -14.86
C GLU A 405 -13.03 -12.06 -15.50
N GLY A 406 -12.71 -11.01 -14.72
CA GLY A 406 -12.54 -9.65 -15.22
C GLY A 406 -13.00 -8.58 -14.24
N MET A 407 -13.15 -7.35 -14.71
CA MET A 407 -13.70 -6.25 -13.92
C MET A 407 -15.23 -6.38 -13.80
N GLU A 408 -15.77 -6.20 -12.61
CA GLU A 408 -17.21 -6.23 -12.33
C GLU A 408 -17.60 -4.97 -11.57
N CYS A 409 -18.64 -4.29 -12.04
CA CYS A 409 -19.21 -3.10 -11.41
C CYS A 409 -20.64 -3.39 -10.96
N TRP A 410 -21.08 -2.72 -9.90
CA TRP A 410 -22.46 -2.79 -9.44
C TRP A 410 -22.98 -1.38 -9.16
N LEU A 411 -24.10 -1.04 -9.81
CA LEU A 411 -24.69 0.28 -9.77
C LEU A 411 -25.55 0.47 -8.54
N SER A 412 -25.43 1.62 -7.88
CA SER A 412 -26.23 2.00 -6.74
C SER A 412 -27.62 2.50 -7.16
N ASP A 413 -28.66 2.06 -6.47
CA ASP A 413 -30.00 2.67 -6.54
C ASP A 413 -30.32 3.55 -5.32
N GLY A 414 -29.27 3.86 -4.55
CA GLY A 414 -29.36 4.55 -3.26
C GLY A 414 -29.87 3.69 -2.12
N ASN A 415 -30.33 2.46 -2.32
CA ASN A 415 -30.70 1.53 -1.23
C ASN A 415 -29.88 0.24 -1.24
N GLY A 416 -28.94 0.14 -2.16
CA GLY A 416 -28.04 -0.99 -2.35
C GLY A 416 -27.55 -1.01 -3.78
N PHE A 417 -27.07 -2.17 -4.21
CA PHE A 417 -26.47 -2.32 -5.54
C PHE A 417 -27.18 -3.45 -6.30
N PRO A 418 -28.35 -3.22 -6.92
CA PRO A 418 -29.11 -4.28 -7.57
C PRO A 418 -28.59 -4.63 -8.98
N THR A 419 -27.90 -3.71 -9.63
CA THR A 419 -27.58 -3.82 -11.07
C THR A 419 -26.12 -4.13 -11.27
N LYS A 420 -25.81 -5.33 -11.79
CA LYS A 420 -24.45 -5.67 -12.18
C LYS A 420 -24.13 -5.21 -13.60
N VAL A 421 -22.97 -4.58 -13.78
CA VAL A 421 -22.38 -4.18 -15.06
C VAL A 421 -21.06 -4.92 -15.29
N LYS A 422 -20.90 -5.54 -16.47
CA LYS A 422 -19.65 -6.21 -16.86
C LYS A 422 -18.63 -5.17 -17.34
N GLY A 423 -17.44 -5.18 -16.74
CA GLY A 423 -16.31 -4.38 -17.17
C GLY A 423 -15.40 -5.07 -18.20
N PRO A 424 -14.23 -4.48 -18.49
CA PRO A 424 -13.22 -5.08 -19.36
C PRO A 424 -12.77 -6.47 -18.88
N GLU A 425 -12.36 -7.32 -19.83
CA GLU A 425 -11.91 -8.71 -19.59
C GLU A 425 -10.48 -8.77 -19.00
N TRP A 426 -10.29 -8.09 -17.88
CA TRP A 426 -9.08 -8.05 -17.08
C TRP A 426 -8.99 -9.27 -16.17
N SER A 427 -9.04 -10.46 -16.77
CA SER A 427 -9.12 -11.74 -16.06
C SER A 427 -7.77 -12.27 -15.60
N ASP A 428 -7.79 -13.20 -14.66
CA ASP A 428 -6.57 -13.92 -14.23
C ASP A 428 -5.95 -14.70 -15.39
N ALA A 429 -6.77 -15.29 -16.26
CA ALA A 429 -6.32 -16.01 -17.45
C ALA A 429 -5.54 -15.11 -18.42
N MET A 430 -5.84 -13.81 -18.42
CA MET A 430 -5.15 -12.79 -19.22
C MET A 430 -3.98 -12.13 -18.47
N GLY A 431 -3.61 -12.64 -17.30
CA GLY A 431 -2.46 -12.18 -16.52
C GLY A 431 -2.73 -10.98 -15.61
N TRP A 432 -3.98 -10.54 -15.46
CA TRP A 432 -4.33 -9.38 -14.62
C TRP A 432 -4.23 -9.63 -13.11
N GLY A 433 -3.93 -10.86 -12.69
CA GLY A 433 -3.54 -11.15 -11.31
C GLY A 433 -2.19 -10.54 -10.91
N ALA A 434 -1.38 -10.06 -11.86
CA ALA A 434 -0.08 -9.47 -11.57
C ALA A 434 -0.19 -8.02 -11.03
N ARG A 435 0.53 -7.73 -9.93
CA ARG A 435 0.50 -6.43 -9.22
C ARG A 435 0.69 -5.24 -10.14
N GLN A 436 1.61 -5.33 -11.10
CA GLN A 436 1.92 -4.24 -12.03
C GLN A 436 0.79 -3.85 -13.00
N TYR A 437 -0.33 -4.59 -13.01
CA TYR A 437 -1.53 -4.27 -13.80
C TYR A 437 -2.70 -3.92 -12.88
N TRP A 438 -3.10 -4.80 -11.95
CA TRP A 438 -4.30 -4.54 -11.14
C TRP A 438 -4.19 -3.32 -10.22
N SER A 439 -2.97 -2.97 -9.76
CA SER A 439 -2.73 -1.76 -8.94
C SER A 439 -2.95 -0.44 -9.70
N THR A 440 -3.03 -0.51 -11.03
CA THR A 440 -3.18 0.65 -11.91
C THR A 440 -4.63 0.92 -12.31
N ILE A 441 -5.58 0.12 -11.83
CA ILE A 441 -7.00 0.32 -12.14
C ILE A 441 -7.51 1.61 -11.49
N ARG A 442 -8.07 2.51 -12.29
CA ARG A 442 -8.77 3.73 -11.89
C ARG A 442 -10.18 3.74 -12.45
N LEU A 443 -11.09 4.34 -11.69
CA LEU A 443 -12.49 4.53 -12.05
C LEU A 443 -12.81 6.01 -11.86
N VAL A 444 -12.72 6.79 -12.94
CA VAL A 444 -12.93 8.24 -12.94
C VAL A 444 -13.42 8.69 -14.31
N ASP A 445 -14.22 9.74 -14.39
CA ASP A 445 -14.62 10.31 -15.67
C ASP A 445 -13.41 10.99 -16.32
N VAL A 446 -12.83 10.39 -17.36
CA VAL A 446 -11.67 10.97 -18.07
C VAL A 446 -12.07 11.66 -19.36
N ASN A 447 -13.36 11.69 -19.69
CA ASN A 447 -13.85 12.16 -20.97
C ASN A 447 -14.84 13.32 -20.86
N GLY A 448 -15.30 13.63 -19.64
CA GLY A 448 -16.16 14.75 -19.29
C GLY A 448 -17.65 14.50 -19.56
N ASP A 449 -18.09 13.24 -19.63
CA ASP A 449 -19.51 12.90 -19.88
C ASP A 449 -20.32 12.61 -18.61
N GLY A 450 -19.74 12.87 -17.44
CA GLY A 450 -20.34 12.62 -16.13
C GLY A 450 -20.33 11.15 -15.71
N LYS A 451 -19.66 10.26 -16.46
CA LYS A 451 -19.59 8.82 -16.12
C LYS A 451 -18.16 8.37 -15.90
N ALA A 452 -17.97 7.59 -14.84
CA ALA A 452 -16.68 7.07 -14.46
C ALA A 452 -16.20 5.97 -15.42
N ASP A 453 -15.01 6.19 -15.99
CA ASP A 453 -14.35 5.33 -16.95
C ASP A 453 -13.32 4.42 -16.31
N LEU A 454 -13.08 3.26 -16.92
CA LEU A 454 -12.11 2.29 -16.42
C LEU A 454 -10.77 2.43 -17.14
N CYS A 455 -9.78 2.94 -16.43
CA CYS A 455 -8.41 3.12 -16.94
C CYS A 455 -7.43 2.19 -16.23
N ALA A 456 -6.58 1.52 -16.98
CA ALA A 456 -5.53 0.68 -16.41
C ALA A 456 -4.38 0.43 -17.39
N ARG A 457 -3.22 0.11 -16.84
CA ARG A 457 -2.03 -0.26 -17.59
C ARG A 457 -1.99 -1.78 -17.78
N ASN A 458 -1.84 -2.20 -19.02
CA ASN A 458 -1.52 -3.58 -19.37
C ASN A 458 -0.05 -3.68 -19.81
N LYS A 459 0.39 -4.86 -20.24
CA LYS A 459 1.77 -5.10 -20.68
C LYS A 459 2.28 -4.11 -21.75
N SER A 460 1.44 -3.63 -22.66
CA SER A 460 1.86 -2.78 -23.79
C SER A 460 1.60 -1.28 -23.59
N SER A 461 0.52 -0.90 -22.89
CA SER A 461 0.09 0.50 -22.80
C SER A 461 -0.82 0.78 -21.61
N LEU A 462 -0.99 2.07 -21.28
CA LEU A 462 -2.09 2.60 -20.46
C LEU A 462 -3.29 2.85 -21.37
N ARG A 463 -4.47 2.37 -20.98
CA ARG A 463 -5.69 2.45 -21.78
C ARG A 463 -6.90 2.72 -20.90
N CYS A 464 -7.91 3.35 -21.47
CA CYS A 464 -9.20 3.61 -20.84
C CYS A 464 -10.33 2.97 -21.63
N HIS A 465 -11.36 2.51 -20.93
CA HIS A 465 -12.62 2.07 -21.50
C HIS A 465 -13.70 3.03 -21.00
N PHE A 466 -14.33 3.76 -21.93
CA PHE A 466 -15.34 4.73 -21.57
C PHE A 466 -16.64 4.07 -21.14
N SER A 467 -17.29 4.59 -20.10
CA SER A 467 -18.55 4.07 -19.63
C SER A 467 -19.70 4.44 -20.57
N THR A 468 -20.67 3.55 -20.67
CA THR A 468 -21.95 3.77 -21.36
C THR A 468 -23.11 3.81 -20.38
N GLY A 469 -22.83 3.75 -19.07
CA GLY A 469 -23.79 3.56 -17.97
C GLY A 469 -24.38 2.16 -17.85
N LYS A 470 -24.18 1.28 -18.84
CA LYS A 470 -24.64 -0.13 -18.81
C LYS A 470 -23.53 -1.12 -19.16
N GLY A 471 -22.32 -0.63 -19.35
CA GLY A 471 -21.16 -1.36 -19.85
C GLY A 471 -20.06 -0.38 -20.24
N PHE A 472 -18.99 -0.90 -20.83
CA PHE A 472 -17.84 -0.12 -21.22
C PHE A 472 -17.48 -0.32 -22.69
N GLU A 473 -17.02 0.74 -23.33
CA GLU A 473 -16.63 0.75 -24.74
C GLU A 473 -15.31 -0.01 -24.99
N LYS A 474 -14.91 -0.05 -26.26
CA LYS A 474 -13.58 -0.56 -26.64
C LYS A 474 -12.50 0.37 -26.09
N ALA A 475 -11.39 -0.22 -25.66
CA ALA A 475 -10.29 0.53 -25.08
C ALA A 475 -9.71 1.59 -26.04
N VAL A 476 -9.58 2.81 -25.56
CA VAL A 476 -8.79 3.90 -26.16
C VAL A 476 -7.40 3.88 -25.53
N GLU A 477 -6.34 4.03 -26.33
CA GLU A 477 -4.98 4.09 -25.79
C GLU A 477 -4.67 5.51 -25.28
N VAL A 478 -4.17 5.58 -24.04
CA VAL A 478 -3.69 6.82 -23.41
C VAL A 478 -2.24 7.06 -23.79
N ALA A 479 -1.39 6.04 -23.58
CA ALA A 479 0.03 6.11 -23.92
C ALA A 479 0.69 4.73 -23.96
N ALA A 480 1.75 4.60 -24.77
CA ALA A 480 2.59 3.41 -24.90
C ALA A 480 3.50 3.19 -23.66
N LEU A 481 2.90 2.90 -22.50
CA LEU A 481 3.58 2.68 -21.22
C LEU A 481 3.86 1.18 -20.99
N SER A 482 4.73 0.61 -21.82
CA SER A 482 4.95 -0.84 -21.88
C SER A 482 5.92 -1.37 -20.81
N ASP A 483 5.79 -2.66 -20.50
CA ASP A 483 6.73 -3.38 -19.62
C ASP A 483 8.15 -3.38 -20.18
N GLU A 484 8.30 -3.51 -21.51
CA GLU A 484 9.60 -3.48 -22.20
C GLU A 484 10.32 -2.15 -22.03
N GLN A 485 9.59 -1.06 -21.82
CA GLN A 485 10.13 0.27 -21.52
C GLN A 485 10.35 0.51 -20.02
N GLY A 486 10.11 -0.50 -19.17
CA GLY A 486 10.33 -0.44 -17.73
C GLY A 486 9.16 0.15 -16.94
N TRP A 487 7.97 0.30 -17.53
CA TRP A 487 6.79 0.76 -16.78
C TRP A 487 6.26 -0.27 -15.78
N ASN A 488 6.76 -1.50 -15.80
CA ASN A 488 6.50 -2.52 -14.78
C ASN A 488 7.32 -2.36 -13.49
N LYS A 489 8.10 -1.28 -13.34
CA LYS A 489 8.81 -0.96 -12.09
C LYS A 489 7.88 -0.27 -11.09
N GLU A 490 7.98 -0.65 -9.82
CA GLU A 490 7.07 -0.21 -8.76
C GLU A 490 6.99 1.31 -8.65
N GLY A 491 8.14 1.99 -8.61
CA GLY A 491 8.21 3.46 -8.58
C GLY A 491 7.62 4.16 -9.81
N ASN A 492 7.11 3.42 -10.81
CA ASN A 492 6.43 3.96 -11.99
C ASN A 492 4.94 3.56 -11.95
N TYR A 493 4.61 2.27 -12.03
CA TYR A 493 3.19 1.86 -12.11
C TYR A 493 2.38 2.21 -10.85
N LEU A 494 3.03 2.36 -9.69
CA LEU A 494 2.37 2.75 -8.44
C LEU A 494 2.05 4.24 -8.30
N THR A 495 2.37 5.01 -9.31
CA THR A 495 2.26 6.48 -9.30
C THR A 495 1.13 7.00 -10.17
N LEU A 496 0.31 6.14 -10.77
CA LEU A 496 -0.86 6.58 -11.51
C LEU A 496 -1.84 7.27 -10.55
N ARG A 497 -2.16 8.53 -10.81
CA ARG A 497 -3.08 9.40 -10.09
C ARG A 497 -4.06 10.05 -11.07
N THR A 498 -5.14 10.54 -10.52
CA THR A 498 -6.24 11.19 -11.22
C THR A 498 -6.49 12.55 -10.61
N GLY A 499 -6.77 13.54 -11.44
CA GLY A 499 -7.12 14.91 -11.04
C GLY A 499 -7.33 15.76 -12.28
N ASP A 500 -8.35 16.62 -12.29
CA ASP A 500 -8.62 17.57 -13.37
C ASP A 500 -7.57 18.69 -13.36
N ILE A 501 -6.51 18.59 -14.17
CA ILE A 501 -5.41 19.55 -14.12
C ILE A 501 -5.65 20.77 -15.00
N ASP A 502 -6.63 20.78 -15.90
CA ASP A 502 -6.91 21.91 -16.78
C ASP A 502 -8.23 22.65 -16.52
N GLY A 503 -9.04 22.12 -15.62
CA GLY A 503 -10.27 22.72 -15.08
C GLY A 503 -11.48 22.48 -15.99
N ASP A 504 -11.41 21.51 -16.90
CA ASP A 504 -12.47 21.22 -17.86
C ASP A 504 -13.59 20.32 -17.31
N GLY A 505 -13.43 19.81 -16.08
CA GLY A 505 -14.36 18.91 -15.39
C GLY A 505 -14.03 17.43 -15.60
N ALA A 506 -13.19 17.06 -16.58
CA ALA A 506 -12.71 15.71 -16.78
C ALA A 506 -11.47 15.43 -15.93
N GLN A 507 -11.36 14.20 -15.41
CA GLN A 507 -10.20 13.78 -14.63
C GLN A 507 -9.04 13.37 -15.54
N ASP A 508 -7.86 13.94 -15.30
CA ASP A 508 -6.67 13.59 -16.07
C ASP A 508 -5.85 12.48 -15.44
N LEU A 509 -5.08 11.75 -16.25
CA LEU A 509 -4.25 10.64 -15.79
C LEU A 509 -2.79 11.08 -15.67
N CYS A 510 -2.27 11.16 -14.45
CA CYS A 510 -0.87 11.51 -14.19
C CYS A 510 -0.07 10.30 -13.68
N ILE A 511 1.11 10.05 -14.25
CA ILE A 511 2.00 8.95 -13.86
C ILE A 511 3.47 9.35 -13.92
N ARG A 512 4.28 8.84 -12.99
CA ARG A 512 5.70 9.14 -12.88
C ARG A 512 6.53 8.26 -13.81
N SER A 513 7.29 8.89 -14.69
CA SER A 513 8.39 8.27 -15.41
C SER A 513 9.69 8.33 -14.58
N ASN A 514 10.79 7.80 -15.11
CA ASN A 514 12.10 7.91 -14.43
C ASN A 514 12.62 9.35 -14.30
N THR A 515 12.09 10.30 -15.07
CA THR A 515 12.66 11.66 -15.21
C THR A 515 11.68 12.79 -14.95
N LYS A 516 10.37 12.51 -14.77
CA LYS A 516 9.29 13.48 -14.49
C LYS A 516 7.93 12.81 -14.32
N MET A 517 6.97 13.56 -13.79
CA MET A 517 5.54 13.28 -13.95
C MET A 517 5.08 13.56 -15.38
N LEU A 518 4.20 12.70 -15.90
CA LEU A 518 3.55 12.83 -17.20
C LEU A 518 2.04 12.78 -16.97
N CYS A 519 1.31 13.79 -17.44
CA CYS A 519 -0.14 13.86 -17.35
C CYS A 519 -0.77 13.74 -18.74
N TYR A 520 -1.89 13.05 -18.82
CA TYR A 520 -2.59 12.74 -20.07
C TYR A 520 -4.03 13.22 -19.97
N LEU A 521 -4.38 14.17 -20.84
CA LEU A 521 -5.65 14.89 -20.85
C LEU A 521 -6.44 14.54 -22.10
N TRP A 522 -7.73 14.30 -21.95
CA TRP A 522 -8.61 14.02 -23.08
C TRP A 522 -9.01 15.31 -23.79
N ASN A 523 -8.92 15.36 -25.12
CA ASN A 523 -9.32 16.55 -25.89
C ASN A 523 -10.60 16.36 -26.72
N GLY A 524 -11.42 15.36 -26.37
CA GLY A 524 -12.57 14.94 -27.18
C GLY A 524 -12.27 13.92 -28.28
N SER A 525 -11.00 13.65 -28.59
CA SER A 525 -10.62 12.71 -29.66
C SER A 525 -9.44 11.80 -29.33
N GLN A 526 -8.46 12.28 -28.56
CA GLN A 526 -7.29 11.53 -28.14
C GLN A 526 -6.73 12.11 -26.84
N PHE A 527 -5.92 11.33 -26.15
CA PHE A 527 -5.14 11.82 -25.03
C PHE A 527 -3.96 12.66 -25.51
N THR A 528 -3.80 13.85 -24.94
CA THR A 528 -2.65 14.73 -25.13
C THR A 528 -1.80 14.74 -23.87
N ARG A 529 -0.49 15.00 -24.00
CA ARG A 529 0.45 14.90 -22.88
C ARG A 529 0.94 16.26 -22.41
N VAL A 530 0.81 16.50 -21.11
CA VAL A 530 1.43 17.60 -20.38
C VAL A 530 2.57 17.06 -19.51
N GLU A 531 3.66 17.83 -19.41
CA GLU A 531 4.78 17.48 -18.53
C GLU A 531 4.59 18.07 -17.14
N GLY A 532 4.79 17.25 -16.12
CA GLY A 532 4.78 17.64 -14.72
C GLY A 532 6.17 17.89 -14.14
N PRO A 533 6.26 18.05 -12.81
CA PRO A 533 7.53 18.26 -12.14
C PRO A 533 8.53 17.12 -12.38
N ALA A 534 9.82 17.45 -12.33
CA ALA A 534 10.91 16.55 -12.72
C ALA A 534 11.00 15.27 -11.88
N TRP A 535 10.54 15.27 -10.63
CA TRP A 535 10.47 14.14 -9.69
C TRP A 535 11.15 12.82 -10.14
N SER A 536 12.47 12.88 -10.30
CA SER A 536 13.24 11.89 -11.04
C SER A 536 13.85 10.84 -10.12
N ASN A 537 14.29 9.72 -10.69
CA ASN A 537 15.01 8.70 -9.95
C ASN A 537 16.32 9.26 -9.37
N ASP A 538 17.02 10.11 -10.11
CA ASP A 538 18.27 10.75 -9.65
C ASP A 538 18.04 11.69 -8.45
N GLN A 539 16.81 12.17 -8.27
CA GLN A 539 16.37 12.95 -7.12
C GLN A 539 15.73 12.09 -6.02
N GLY A 540 15.76 10.76 -6.16
CA GLY A 540 15.27 9.79 -5.20
C GLY A 540 13.77 9.51 -5.25
N TRP A 541 13.01 10.11 -6.19
CA TRP A 541 11.55 9.93 -6.26
C TRP A 541 11.09 8.52 -6.62
N ASN A 542 12.01 7.60 -6.92
CA ASN A 542 11.72 6.17 -7.02
C ASN A 542 11.70 5.43 -5.67
N ASN A 543 11.93 6.13 -4.55
CA ASN A 543 11.83 5.54 -3.22
C ASN A 543 10.36 5.50 -2.74
N ALA A 544 9.98 4.40 -2.08
CA ALA A 544 8.60 4.12 -1.67
C ALA A 544 8.02 5.17 -0.71
N GLU A 545 8.85 5.70 0.18
CA GLU A 545 8.50 6.76 1.13
C GLU A 545 8.20 8.12 0.48
N TYR A 546 8.42 8.26 -0.84
CA TYR A 546 8.11 9.48 -1.60
C TYR A 546 7.04 9.20 -2.66
N TYR A 547 7.20 8.19 -3.53
CA TYR A 547 6.25 7.99 -4.63
C TYR A 547 4.86 7.56 -4.16
N ASN A 548 4.74 6.91 -3.00
CA ASN A 548 3.42 6.56 -2.46
C ASN A 548 2.65 7.79 -1.95
N THR A 549 3.33 8.91 -1.71
CA THR A 549 2.73 10.14 -1.19
C THR A 549 2.25 11.10 -2.27
N ILE A 550 2.56 10.81 -3.55
CA ILE A 550 2.11 11.63 -4.68
C ILE A 550 0.59 11.64 -4.71
N GLN A 551 0.01 12.83 -4.74
CA GLN A 551 -1.43 13.10 -4.67
C GLN A 551 -1.79 14.28 -5.56
N MET A 552 -3.08 14.40 -5.85
CA MET A 552 -3.64 15.49 -6.64
C MET A 552 -4.83 16.10 -5.92
N GLY A 553 -4.91 17.42 -5.95
CA GLY A 553 -5.97 18.20 -5.30
C GLY A 553 -5.71 19.68 -5.50
N ASP A 554 -6.78 20.46 -5.63
CA ASP A 554 -6.72 21.91 -5.82
C ASP A 554 -6.37 22.58 -4.49
N PHE A 555 -5.07 22.82 -4.24
CA PHE A 555 -4.66 23.50 -3.02
C PHE A 555 -4.77 25.02 -3.19
N ASP A 556 -4.74 25.55 -4.41
CA ASP A 556 -4.75 26.99 -4.64
C ASP A 556 -6.13 27.63 -4.87
N GLY A 557 -7.15 26.80 -5.06
CA GLY A 557 -8.55 27.17 -5.21
C GLY A 557 -8.87 27.71 -6.60
N ASP A 558 -8.11 27.31 -7.63
CA ASP A 558 -8.26 27.81 -8.99
C ASP A 558 -9.09 26.89 -9.92
N GLY A 559 -9.67 25.83 -9.34
CA GLY A 559 -10.48 24.83 -10.00
C GLY A 559 -9.66 23.76 -10.73
N LYS A 560 -8.33 23.72 -10.55
CA LYS A 560 -7.45 22.70 -11.15
C LYS A 560 -6.75 21.92 -10.05
N ALA A 561 -6.70 20.62 -10.24
CA ALA A 561 -5.94 19.72 -9.42
C ALA A 561 -4.44 20.00 -9.55
N ASP A 562 -3.82 20.35 -8.43
CA ASP A 562 -2.39 20.51 -8.32
C ASP A 562 -1.72 19.17 -8.07
N ILE A 563 -0.39 19.11 -8.23
CA ILE A 563 0.36 17.89 -7.94
C ILE A 563 1.26 18.07 -6.73
N CYS A 564 1.03 17.24 -5.72
CA CYS A 564 1.73 17.32 -4.45
C CYS A 564 2.40 16.01 -4.08
N GLY A 565 3.42 16.09 -3.25
CA GLY A 565 4.09 14.92 -2.71
C GLY A 565 5.11 15.28 -1.64
N ARG A 566 5.46 14.28 -0.85
CA ARG A 566 6.49 14.37 0.17
C ARG A 566 7.84 13.94 -0.40
N HIS A 567 8.89 14.64 0.03
CA HIS A 567 10.27 14.23 -0.17
C HIS A 567 11.07 14.35 1.14
N ALA A 568 12.37 14.06 1.12
CA ALA A 568 13.21 14.06 2.32
C ALA A 568 13.13 15.37 3.13
N ASP A 569 13.04 16.50 2.43
CA ASP A 569 13.00 17.84 3.00
C ASP A 569 11.59 18.39 3.27
N GLY A 570 10.54 17.57 3.09
CA GLY A 570 9.16 17.91 3.45
C GLY A 570 8.19 17.89 2.28
N TRP A 571 6.99 18.42 2.53
CA TRP A 571 5.89 18.46 1.57
C TRP A 571 6.03 19.59 0.55
N ARG A 572 5.58 19.33 -0.68
CA ARG A 572 5.61 20.29 -1.77
C ARG A 572 4.46 20.07 -2.73
N CYS A 573 3.89 21.16 -3.21
CA CYS A 573 2.86 21.20 -4.22
C CYS A 573 3.30 22.05 -5.39
N HIS A 574 3.03 21.60 -6.61
CA HIS A 574 3.19 22.40 -7.80
C HIS A 574 1.81 22.74 -8.33
N SER A 575 1.46 24.02 -8.35
CA SER A 575 0.19 24.49 -8.91
C SER A 575 0.07 24.11 -10.37
N SER A 576 -1.10 23.63 -10.80
CA SER A 576 -1.36 23.43 -12.21
C SER A 576 -1.51 24.78 -12.93
N THR A 577 -1.19 24.80 -14.22
CA THR A 577 -1.47 25.93 -15.10
C THR A 577 -2.40 25.53 -16.26
N GLY A 578 -2.99 24.33 -16.21
CA GLY A 578 -3.72 23.66 -17.28
C GLY A 578 -2.90 23.19 -18.48
N LYS A 579 -1.61 23.56 -18.54
CA LYS A 579 -0.69 23.17 -19.63
C LYS A 579 0.68 22.75 -19.12
N GLY A 580 0.82 22.64 -17.81
CA GLY A 580 2.06 22.43 -17.09
C GLY A 580 1.86 22.77 -15.63
N PHE A 581 2.97 22.93 -14.92
CA PHE A 581 2.96 23.15 -13.48
C PHE A 581 3.94 24.25 -13.09
N GLY A 582 3.56 25.02 -12.07
CA GLY A 582 4.33 26.12 -11.51
C GLY A 582 5.51 25.69 -10.64
N ASN A 583 6.08 26.69 -9.95
CA ASN A 583 7.10 26.44 -8.93
C ASN A 583 6.49 25.73 -7.71
N ALA A 584 7.33 24.97 -7.00
CA ALA A 584 6.89 24.28 -5.79
C ALA A 584 6.57 25.26 -4.66
N VAL A 585 5.36 25.19 -4.11
CA VAL A 585 4.97 25.73 -2.80
C VAL A 585 5.36 24.70 -1.74
N LEU A 586 6.22 25.10 -0.81
CA LEU A 586 6.83 24.20 0.18
C LEU A 586 6.17 24.31 1.54
N LEU A 587 6.10 23.19 2.26
CA LEU A 587 5.76 23.12 3.68
C LEU A 587 6.90 22.42 4.43
N ASP A 588 7.44 23.11 5.45
CA ASP A 588 8.54 22.60 6.30
C ASP A 588 8.06 21.59 7.38
N GLU A 589 7.15 20.71 6.99
CA GLU A 589 6.61 19.58 7.76
C GLU A 589 6.80 18.29 6.96
N PHE A 590 6.56 17.14 7.59
CA PHE A 590 6.60 15.83 6.92
C PHE A 590 8.03 15.40 6.51
N LYS A 591 9.07 15.89 7.18
CA LYS A 591 10.49 15.63 6.86
C LYS A 591 11.00 14.26 7.29
N ASP A 592 11.98 13.71 6.56
CA ASP A 592 12.70 12.49 6.94
C ASP A 592 13.35 12.66 8.31
N LYS A 593 14.01 13.81 8.52
CA LYS A 593 14.66 14.18 9.79
C LYS A 593 13.69 14.25 10.97
N SER A 594 12.40 14.42 10.71
CA SER A 594 11.32 14.43 11.70
C SER A 594 10.60 13.07 11.82
N GLY A 595 11.14 12.01 11.21
CA GLY A 595 10.64 10.63 11.35
C GLY A 595 9.63 10.20 10.29
N TRP A 596 9.22 11.08 9.37
CA TRP A 596 8.17 10.81 8.38
C TRP A 596 8.57 9.82 7.25
N LYS A 597 9.78 9.27 7.30
CA LYS A 597 10.17 8.15 6.42
C LYS A 597 9.49 6.82 6.82
N GLN A 598 8.92 6.72 8.01
CA GLN A 598 8.21 5.52 8.45
C GLN A 598 6.86 5.39 7.73
N SER A 599 6.54 4.19 7.24
CA SER A 599 5.30 3.88 6.50
C SER A 599 4.04 4.30 7.23
N LYS A 600 3.95 3.97 8.52
CA LYS A 600 2.83 4.38 9.40
C LYS A 600 2.59 5.89 9.51
N TYR A 601 3.49 6.72 9.00
CA TYR A 601 3.32 8.17 8.93
C TYR A 601 3.14 8.65 7.49
N TYR A 602 4.06 8.36 6.56
CA TYR A 602 3.91 8.90 5.19
C TYR A 602 2.68 8.37 4.47
N ALA A 603 2.25 7.15 4.77
CA ALA A 603 1.07 6.55 4.16
C ALA A 603 -0.24 7.17 4.66
N THR A 604 -0.17 8.03 5.68
CA THR A 604 -1.31 8.72 6.28
C THR A 604 -1.36 10.20 5.95
N ILE A 605 -0.51 10.66 5.02
CA ILE A 605 -0.59 12.03 4.49
C ILE A 605 -1.66 12.04 3.41
N PHE A 606 -2.66 12.89 3.58
CA PHE A 606 -3.77 13.04 2.64
C PHE A 606 -3.85 14.47 2.14
N LEU A 607 -4.15 14.58 0.85
CA LEU A 607 -4.55 15.78 0.13
C LEU A 607 -5.57 15.34 -0.93
N GLY A 608 -6.78 15.87 -0.90
CA GLY A 608 -7.82 15.70 -1.90
C GLY A 608 -8.49 17.04 -2.17
N GLY A 609 -8.77 17.33 -3.44
CA GLY A 609 -9.49 18.53 -3.84
C GLY A 609 -10.86 18.63 -3.17
N PRO A 610 -11.44 19.84 -3.05
CA PRO A 610 -12.84 19.96 -2.68
C PRO A 610 -13.69 19.15 -3.67
N MET A 611 -14.75 18.50 -3.20
CA MET A 611 -15.65 17.77 -4.10
C MET A 611 -16.46 18.71 -4.98
N CYS A 612 -16.68 19.93 -4.50
CA CYS A 612 -17.30 21.08 -5.15
C CYS A 612 -17.20 22.26 -4.15
N ILE A 613 -17.38 23.51 -4.60
CA ILE A 613 -17.43 24.69 -3.73
C ILE A 613 -18.86 25.22 -3.83
N PRO A 614 -19.68 25.17 -2.77
CA PRO A 614 -21.07 25.62 -2.87
C PRO A 614 -21.12 27.08 -3.32
N SER A 615 -21.66 27.31 -4.51
CA SER A 615 -21.89 28.61 -5.10
C SER A 615 -23.31 28.72 -5.65
N ASP A 616 -23.74 29.90 -6.09
CA ASP A 616 -25.05 30.00 -6.73
C ASP A 616 -24.99 29.23 -8.06
N GLU A 617 -25.95 28.33 -8.29
CA GLU A 617 -25.98 27.52 -9.49
C GLU A 617 -25.94 28.36 -10.78
N ILE A 618 -25.10 27.95 -11.75
CA ILE A 618 -24.93 28.62 -13.04
C ILE A 618 -25.08 27.60 -14.15
N CYS A 619 -25.91 27.89 -15.16
CA CYS A 619 -26.09 27.05 -16.35
C CYS A 619 -24.78 26.82 -17.13
N ASN A 620 -24.00 25.82 -16.73
CA ASN A 620 -22.65 25.56 -17.21
C ASN A 620 -22.33 24.05 -17.33
N GLY A 621 -23.24 23.17 -16.90
CA GLY A 621 -23.09 21.72 -16.94
C GLY A 621 -22.31 21.15 -15.76
N LYS A 622 -22.17 21.90 -14.67
CA LYS A 622 -21.54 21.47 -13.41
C LYS A 622 -22.51 21.73 -12.25
N ASP A 623 -22.42 20.87 -11.25
CA ASP A 623 -23.02 21.06 -9.93
C ASP A 623 -22.20 22.15 -9.20
N ASP A 624 -22.62 23.41 -9.35
CA ASP A 624 -21.91 24.56 -8.79
C ASP A 624 -22.29 24.79 -7.31
N ASP A 625 -23.45 24.30 -6.87
CA ASP A 625 -23.98 24.50 -5.52
C ASP A 625 -23.78 23.31 -4.55
N CYS A 626 -23.21 22.20 -5.05
CA CYS A 626 -22.89 20.98 -4.33
C CYS A 626 -24.07 20.14 -3.88
N ASP A 627 -25.27 20.34 -4.43
CA ASP A 627 -26.45 19.60 -3.99
C ASP A 627 -26.63 18.24 -4.69
N GLY A 628 -25.73 17.89 -5.61
CA GLY A 628 -25.74 16.65 -6.38
C GLY A 628 -26.60 16.74 -7.65
N LEU A 629 -27.15 17.91 -7.97
CA LEU A 629 -27.88 18.20 -9.20
C LEU A 629 -27.01 19.10 -10.10
N ILE A 630 -27.29 19.06 -11.41
CA ILE A 630 -26.57 19.86 -12.40
C ILE A 630 -27.57 20.80 -13.05
N ASP A 631 -27.26 22.08 -13.04
CA ASP A 631 -27.99 23.18 -13.67
C ASP A 631 -29.49 23.19 -13.30
N GLU A 632 -29.82 22.98 -12.02
CA GLU A 632 -31.19 22.96 -11.49
C GLU A 632 -31.79 24.35 -11.27
N ASP A 633 -32.93 24.41 -10.57
CA ASP A 633 -33.63 25.64 -10.20
C ASP A 633 -33.94 26.63 -11.34
N GLY A 634 -33.92 26.15 -12.59
CA GLY A 634 -34.25 26.93 -13.78
C GLY A 634 -33.16 27.92 -14.20
N VAL A 635 -31.91 27.73 -13.76
CA VAL A 635 -30.79 28.62 -14.15
C VAL A 635 -30.50 28.59 -15.65
N CYS A 636 -30.88 27.50 -16.34
CA CYS A 636 -30.83 27.38 -17.80
C CYS A 636 -32.07 27.95 -18.53
N ASP A 637 -33.09 28.45 -17.82
CA ASP A 637 -34.32 28.96 -18.42
C ASP A 637 -34.26 30.46 -18.78
N GLU A 638 -33.12 31.14 -18.55
CA GLU A 638 -32.93 32.55 -18.91
C GLU A 638 -32.65 32.73 -20.42
N PRO A 639 -33.47 33.47 -21.18
CA PRO A 639 -33.34 33.60 -22.63
C PRO A 639 -32.18 34.55 -22.98
N GLY A 640 -30.97 34.02 -23.19
CA GLY A 640 -29.83 34.84 -23.58
C GLY A 640 -28.51 34.17 -23.99
N VAL A 641 -28.33 32.85 -23.80
CA VAL A 641 -27.08 32.16 -24.14
C VAL A 641 -27.25 31.40 -25.47
N PRO A 642 -26.30 31.48 -26.44
CA PRO A 642 -26.46 30.81 -27.73
C PRO A 642 -26.42 29.29 -27.54
N GLU A 643 -27.46 28.58 -28.02
CA GLU A 643 -27.50 27.12 -28.12
C GLU A 643 -26.18 26.59 -28.71
N VAL A 644 -25.46 25.78 -27.92
CA VAL A 644 -24.49 24.84 -28.48
C VAL A 644 -25.32 23.67 -28.99
N ASP A 645 -25.33 23.54 -30.31
CA ASP A 645 -26.17 22.65 -31.10
C ASP A 645 -25.86 21.16 -30.81
N GLY A 646 -26.45 20.63 -29.74
CA GLY A 646 -26.52 19.21 -29.42
C GLY A 646 -27.59 18.53 -30.26
N GLY A 647 -27.30 18.33 -31.55
CA GLY A 647 -28.24 17.75 -32.49
C GLY A 647 -28.73 16.36 -32.09
N THR A 648 -30.03 16.24 -31.81
CA THR A 648 -30.76 14.97 -31.92
C THR A 648 -31.99 15.15 -32.82
N GLY A 649 -32.06 14.26 -33.80
CA GLY A 649 -33.06 14.27 -34.86
C GLY A 649 -34.47 14.10 -34.33
N GLY A 650 -35.38 14.91 -34.87
CA GLY A 650 -36.77 14.95 -34.46
C GLY A 650 -37.59 13.71 -34.82
N SER A 651 -38.71 13.58 -34.13
CA SER A 651 -39.93 13.08 -34.73
C SER A 651 -41.16 13.69 -34.05
N GLY A 652 -41.86 14.53 -34.82
CA GLY A 652 -43.32 14.54 -34.96
C GLY A 652 -44.19 14.98 -33.79
N GLY A 653 -45.02 16.00 -34.03
CA GLY A 653 -46.34 16.09 -33.40
C GLY A 653 -46.78 17.49 -33.04
N ALA A 654 -47.44 18.15 -33.97
CA ALA A 654 -48.01 19.47 -33.82
C ALA A 654 -49.20 19.55 -32.84
N VAL A 655 -49.53 20.81 -32.51
CA VAL A 655 -50.83 21.39 -32.13
C VAL A 655 -51.09 21.55 -30.64
N GLY A 656 -51.32 22.81 -30.21
CA GLY A 656 -52.18 23.06 -29.04
C GLY A 656 -51.91 24.34 -28.25
N SER A 657 -52.11 25.51 -28.85
CA SER A 657 -52.30 26.79 -28.15
C SER A 657 -53.38 26.72 -27.07
N GLY A 658 -53.16 27.34 -25.90
CA GLY A 658 -54.24 27.63 -24.95
C GLY A 658 -53.71 28.08 -23.60
N GLY A 659 -53.68 29.39 -23.36
CA GLY A 659 -53.14 29.99 -22.16
C GLY A 659 -54.08 30.03 -20.95
N ALA A 660 -53.50 30.64 -19.91
CA ALA A 660 -54.09 31.43 -18.84
C ALA A 660 -55.10 30.76 -17.89
N GLY A 661 -54.74 30.80 -16.59
CA GLY A 661 -55.72 31.14 -15.56
C GLY A 661 -55.61 30.37 -14.25
N GLY A 662 -54.91 30.96 -13.29
CA GLY A 662 -55.55 31.39 -12.05
C GLY A 662 -55.90 30.34 -10.98
N SER A 663 -55.10 30.40 -9.91
CA SER A 663 -55.53 30.48 -8.50
C SER A 663 -56.33 29.32 -7.88
N GLY A 664 -55.67 28.65 -6.93
CA GLY A 664 -56.03 28.76 -5.52
C GLY A 664 -56.95 27.68 -4.94
N GLY A 665 -56.63 27.30 -3.70
CA GLY A 665 -57.64 26.82 -2.76
C GLY A 665 -57.38 25.44 -2.16
N ALA A 666 -56.96 25.47 -0.91
CA ALA A 666 -56.73 24.34 -0.02
C ALA A 666 -57.99 23.55 0.39
N GLY A 667 -57.75 22.37 0.98
CA GLY A 667 -58.67 21.60 1.81
C GLY A 667 -59.43 20.53 1.03
N GLY A 668 -59.62 19.31 1.52
CA GLY A 668 -59.47 18.76 2.84
C GLY A 668 -59.93 17.31 2.80
N SER A 669 -59.67 16.63 3.91
CA SER A 669 -59.78 15.20 4.20
C SER A 669 -61.20 14.60 4.21
N GLY A 670 -61.23 13.25 4.13
CA GLY A 670 -62.32 12.36 4.51
C GLY A 670 -62.87 11.57 3.32
N GLY A 671 -62.99 10.24 3.31
CA GLY A 671 -62.94 9.21 4.35
C GLY A 671 -64.00 8.15 4.03
N SER A 672 -63.72 6.89 4.38
CA SER A 672 -64.68 5.75 4.50
C SER A 672 -65.19 5.16 3.17
N SER A 673 -65.49 3.86 3.01
CA SER A 673 -65.27 2.60 3.73
C SER A 673 -65.90 1.47 2.88
N ASP A 674 -65.65 0.22 3.30
CA ASP A 674 -66.49 -0.98 3.09
C ASP A 674 -66.26 -1.78 1.78
N THR A 675 -65.43 -2.83 1.81
CA THR A 675 -65.69 -4.24 2.20
C THR A 675 -66.51 -5.03 1.18
N ASP A 676 -65.90 -6.06 0.58
CA ASP A 676 -66.37 -7.45 0.76
C ASP A 676 -65.27 -8.45 0.40
N SER A 677 -65.42 -9.64 0.97
CA SER A 677 -64.47 -10.70 1.25
C SER A 677 -64.84 -11.99 0.50
N GLY A 678 -63.87 -12.87 0.27
CA GLY A 678 -64.12 -14.21 -0.26
C GLY A 678 -62.85 -15.07 -0.29
N GLN A 679 -62.64 -15.83 0.78
CA GLN A 679 -61.55 -16.80 0.96
C GLN A 679 -61.78 -18.13 0.20
N GLY A 680 -60.70 -18.84 -0.10
CA GLY A 680 -60.69 -20.27 -0.40
C GLY A 680 -59.27 -20.85 -0.31
N GLU A 681 -59.01 -21.69 0.70
CA GLU A 681 -57.75 -22.39 0.99
C GLU A 681 -57.61 -23.77 0.29
N GLY A 682 -56.37 -24.27 0.24
CA GLY A 682 -55.97 -25.68 0.02
C GLY A 682 -55.01 -25.82 -1.17
N GLY A 683 -53.87 -26.54 -1.17
CA GLY A 683 -53.23 -27.51 -0.28
C GLY A 683 -51.99 -28.08 -1.01
N GLU A 684 -51.16 -28.86 -0.29
CA GLU A 684 -49.76 -29.25 -0.54
C GLU A 684 -49.36 -30.11 -1.78
N GLN A 685 -48.07 -29.94 -2.16
CA GLN A 685 -47.00 -30.89 -2.60
C GLN A 685 -47.27 -32.11 -3.53
N ARG A 686 -46.44 -32.26 -4.58
CA ARG A 686 -45.30 -33.23 -4.73
C ARG A 686 -44.89 -33.51 -6.20
N ASP A 687 -43.57 -33.66 -6.38
CA ASP A 687 -42.77 -34.51 -7.31
C ASP A 687 -43.12 -34.68 -8.81
N GLY A 688 -42.06 -34.76 -9.63
CA GLY A 688 -42.04 -35.72 -10.74
C GLY A 688 -41.29 -35.30 -12.01
N SER A 689 -40.25 -36.07 -12.33
CA SER A 689 -39.25 -35.89 -13.39
C SER A 689 -39.69 -36.29 -14.82
N ALA A 690 -38.88 -35.83 -15.79
CA ALA A 690 -38.40 -36.54 -16.99
C ALA A 690 -39.07 -36.39 -18.38
N ASN A 691 -38.17 -36.10 -19.33
CA ASN A 691 -38.04 -36.54 -20.73
C ASN A 691 -38.92 -35.97 -21.86
N GLY A 692 -38.21 -35.43 -22.86
CA GLY A 692 -38.66 -35.28 -24.24
C GLY A 692 -37.47 -35.02 -25.17
N GLN A 693 -36.99 -36.08 -25.84
CA GLN A 693 -36.08 -36.02 -26.99
C GLN A 693 -36.86 -35.58 -28.24
N ASP A 694 -36.24 -34.81 -29.13
CA ASP A 694 -36.40 -35.05 -30.58
C ASP A 694 -35.16 -34.60 -31.38
N SER A 695 -35.06 -35.16 -32.56
CA SER A 695 -33.86 -35.42 -33.35
C SER A 695 -34.00 -34.87 -34.78
N GLY A 696 -32.89 -34.52 -35.44
CA GLY A 696 -32.91 -34.21 -36.88
C GLY A 696 -31.58 -33.70 -37.44
N LYS A 697 -30.99 -34.47 -38.37
CA LYS A 697 -29.63 -34.35 -38.95
C LYS A 697 -29.56 -33.53 -40.26
N SER A 698 -28.39 -32.93 -40.52
CA SER A 698 -27.63 -32.89 -41.80
C SER A 698 -26.32 -32.11 -41.56
N GLY A 699 -25.10 -32.43 -41.97
CA GLY A 699 -24.49 -33.47 -42.80
C GLY A 699 -23.19 -32.90 -43.41
N LEU A 700 -22.10 -33.70 -43.39
CA LEU A 700 -20.85 -33.61 -44.20
C LEU A 700 -19.83 -32.51 -43.80
N GLU A 701 -18.51 -32.70 -43.76
CA GLU A 701 -17.61 -33.86 -43.97
C GLU A 701 -16.18 -33.46 -43.54
N SER A 702 -15.34 -34.48 -43.33
CA SER A 702 -13.86 -34.49 -43.33
C SER A 702 -13.10 -34.02 -42.08
N SER A 703 -12.05 -34.66 -41.57
CA SER A 703 -11.59 -36.06 -41.48
C SER A 703 -10.14 -36.03 -40.94
N TRP A 704 -9.78 -37.09 -40.20
CA TRP A 704 -8.43 -37.59 -39.87
C TRP A 704 -7.80 -37.20 -38.51
N ASP A 705 -7.86 -38.23 -37.65
CA ASP A 705 -6.78 -38.83 -36.85
C ASP A 705 -6.44 -38.31 -35.44
N GLU A 706 -7.15 -38.91 -34.48
CA GLU A 706 -6.64 -39.90 -33.48
C GLU A 706 -5.15 -39.81 -33.09
N ASP A 707 -4.87 -39.42 -31.84
CA ASP A 707 -4.49 -40.34 -30.74
C ASP A 707 -3.70 -39.62 -29.64
N ALA A 708 -4.21 -39.65 -28.41
CA ALA A 708 -3.41 -39.45 -27.21
C ALA A 708 -3.98 -40.26 -26.04
N GLY A 709 -3.64 -41.55 -26.04
CA GLY A 709 -3.72 -42.42 -24.88
C GLY A 709 -2.58 -42.15 -23.88
N SER A 710 -2.94 -42.30 -22.61
CA SER A 710 -2.16 -42.36 -21.38
C SER A 710 -0.72 -42.93 -21.46
N GLY A 711 0.18 -42.41 -20.62
CA GLY A 711 1.36 -43.15 -20.18
C GLY A 711 2.42 -42.34 -19.42
N CYS A 712 2.49 -42.54 -18.10
CA CYS A 712 3.59 -42.10 -17.24
C CYS A 712 4.91 -42.82 -17.58
N ALA A 713 6.05 -42.11 -17.58
CA ALA A 713 7.35 -42.68 -17.20
C ALA A 713 8.41 -41.59 -16.89
N CYS A 714 9.00 -41.69 -15.71
CA CYS A 714 10.22 -40.99 -15.29
C CYS A 714 11.46 -41.51 -16.05
N ARG A 715 12.43 -40.63 -16.35
CA ARG A 715 13.87 -40.96 -16.25
C ARG A 715 14.77 -39.72 -16.35
N ALA A 716 15.72 -39.69 -15.41
CA ALA A 716 16.81 -38.72 -15.25
C ALA A 716 17.96 -38.91 -16.25
N ALA A 717 18.75 -37.86 -16.48
CA ALA A 717 20.15 -37.91 -16.89
C ALA A 717 20.85 -36.54 -16.68
N PRO A 718 22.21 -36.49 -16.56
CA PRO A 718 22.90 -35.69 -15.55
C PRO A 718 23.82 -34.58 -16.08
N SER A 719 24.30 -33.73 -15.16
CA SER A 719 25.40 -32.78 -15.31
C SER A 719 26.77 -33.47 -15.36
N LYS A 720 27.66 -33.01 -16.25
CA LYS A 720 29.12 -33.23 -16.14
C LYS A 720 29.90 -31.98 -16.57
N THR A 721 30.71 -31.51 -15.63
CA THR A 721 31.92 -30.67 -15.79
C THR A 721 33.05 -31.42 -16.48
N ALA A 722 33.90 -30.73 -17.24
CA ALA A 722 35.30 -31.12 -17.46
C ALA A 722 36.19 -29.92 -17.84
N ASN A 723 37.38 -29.94 -17.23
CA ASN A 723 38.50 -28.99 -17.22
C ASN A 723 39.26 -28.83 -18.55
N GLY A 724 40.05 -27.75 -18.65
CA GLY A 724 41.21 -27.66 -19.55
C GLY A 724 42.10 -26.42 -19.30
N GLN A 725 43.20 -26.60 -18.55
CA GLN A 725 44.38 -25.70 -18.54
C GLN A 725 45.27 -25.99 -19.76
N PHE A 726 45.94 -24.97 -20.34
CA PHE A 726 47.42 -24.82 -20.47
C PHE A 726 47.88 -23.78 -21.53
N LEU A 727 48.62 -22.77 -21.02
CA LEU A 727 49.84 -22.06 -21.48
C LEU A 727 50.09 -21.42 -22.89
N TRP A 728 50.38 -20.10 -22.81
CA TRP A 728 51.48 -19.26 -23.35
C TRP A 728 51.69 -18.97 -24.87
N PHE A 729 51.77 -17.67 -25.21
CA PHE A 729 52.97 -16.98 -25.75
C PHE A 729 52.88 -15.44 -25.61
N ALA A 730 54.04 -14.78 -25.59
CA ALA A 730 54.34 -13.43 -25.10
C ALA A 730 54.50 -12.34 -26.20
N LEU A 731 55.01 -11.15 -25.75
CA LEU A 731 55.55 -9.96 -26.45
C LEU A 731 54.53 -8.82 -26.75
N VAL A 732 54.74 -7.51 -26.49
CA VAL A 732 55.90 -6.63 -26.20
C VAL A 732 55.43 -5.43 -25.35
N GLY A 733 56.29 -4.91 -24.46
CA GLY A 733 56.09 -3.64 -23.75
C GLY A 733 57.04 -2.50 -24.18
N LEU A 734 56.93 -1.37 -23.46
CA LEU A 734 57.78 -0.16 -23.42
C LEU A 734 57.52 0.90 -24.54
N LEU A 735 57.47 2.22 -24.31
CA LEU A 735 58.19 3.08 -23.35
C LEU A 735 57.56 4.48 -23.15
N LEU A 736 57.86 5.07 -21.98
CA LEU A 736 57.61 6.43 -21.51
C LEU A 736 58.58 7.49 -22.09
N GLY A 737 58.15 8.76 -22.07
CA GLY A 737 59.02 9.96 -22.01
C GLY A 737 58.41 11.19 -22.68
N LYS A 738 58.65 12.46 -22.33
CA LYS A 738 59.08 13.19 -21.13
C LYS A 738 58.92 14.71 -21.48
N ARG A 739 58.68 15.56 -20.48
CA ARG A 739 58.57 17.05 -20.50
C ARG A 739 59.74 17.80 -21.18
N LYS A 740 59.49 18.98 -21.81
CA LYS A 740 59.83 20.35 -21.31
C LYS A 740 59.64 21.51 -22.34
N ILE A 741 58.92 22.55 -21.88
CA ILE A 741 59.19 24.02 -21.91
C ILE A 741 59.65 24.72 -23.21
N GLY A 742 58.89 25.75 -23.62
CA GLY A 742 59.34 26.87 -24.47
C GLY A 742 58.29 27.99 -24.58
N SER A 743 58.58 29.15 -24.00
CA SER A 743 57.76 30.36 -23.89
C SER A 743 57.61 31.19 -25.18
N SER A 744 56.45 31.84 -25.42
CA SER A 744 56.41 33.26 -25.83
C SER A 744 55.00 33.90 -25.89
N LYS A 745 54.86 34.99 -25.11
CA LYS A 745 54.18 36.28 -25.36
C LYS A 745 52.64 36.42 -25.42
N LEU A 746 52.13 37.03 -24.33
CA LEU A 746 51.09 38.06 -24.16
C LEU A 746 50.32 38.60 -25.40
N ARG A 747 48.97 38.64 -25.30
CA ARG A 747 48.17 39.86 -25.03
C ARG A 747 46.66 39.56 -24.83
N ILE A 748 46.11 40.04 -23.72
CA ILE A 748 44.67 40.23 -23.34
C ILE A 748 44.18 41.52 -24.07
N PRO A 749 42.89 41.77 -24.47
CA PRO A 749 41.67 41.62 -23.65
C PRO A 749 40.34 41.23 -24.33
N LYS A 750 39.41 40.64 -23.56
CA LYS A 750 38.17 41.29 -23.08
C LYS A 750 37.39 40.33 -22.18
N VAL A 751 37.16 40.77 -20.95
CA VAL A 751 36.42 40.10 -19.89
C VAL A 751 35.02 40.73 -19.84
N PRO A 752 33.95 39.92 -19.70
CA PRO A 752 32.64 40.36 -19.21
C PRO A 752 32.63 40.56 -17.69
#